data_AF-A0A534ZMW8-F1
#
_entry.id   AF-A0A534ZMW8-F1
#
_cell.length_a   1.000
_cell.length_b   1.000
_cell.length_c   1.000
_cell.angle_alpha   90.00
_cell.angle_beta   90.00
_cell.angle_gamma   90.00
#
_symmetry.space_group_name_H-M   'P 1'
#
loop_
_entity.id
_entity.type
_entity.pdbx_description
1 polymer ?
#
loop_
_entity_poly.entity_id
_entity_poly.type
_entity_poly.pdbx_seq_one_letter_code
_entity_poly.pdbx_strand_id
1 'polypeptide(L)'
;VNPGTLHAATTFEVAKPNATLTAANFPLHKLANVEDRRSAVLFDADDVVSSQSVTLRKFNDVIPGQAEENCTVTPDPIFSVGGVNVRRVQPRNVPTMINAIFTFRNFWDGRGNAVFNGVDGTGPRNPNARVLQVQADGSVVPVSVAIFPASLASQAVPVLGSNFALACTGRTVNKVGKKMLSLTPLAKQWVDPTDSVLGPLARSRTTPGARGLTQSYVRLVQTAFDPKWWNSDKVVTFPGGVRTISAPTGAPLTTSEFTVMEQNFSLFFGLAVQLYEATLVSDDSLFDRVQLGRATLTSAQQDGLTTFAGSCGGIQCHSGPTFTAASIDSFGADVEPIERRETAAGANAFHDGGFFNIGVRPTAEDVGVGGSNPAGVPLSFARRDFLGLAIPEIAAIQNPLPVISPADVLAVDGSFKAPSLRNVELTAPYMHNGGMLTLKQVVEFYTRGGDFHDAANLDAKIDGVGRLVGKPDRRANVVAFLKTLTDDRVRFESAPFDHPQLFIPNGHPGDAAHVTDDGTGTATDTLVEVPASGAAGSCVGVDGTPHFACPVCGDKKVNQASEQCDGADSALCRGRCRADCTCPPAPTAAAPTAAAPTATAPTAAVPTAAVPTAASPRCGDNVVDQANEQCDGADSASCAGACRTDCTCPPSPRAAVGVVEADAMVNAATPAKSKGPSARLEVDGSPVKHAFFRVRVSGVGARQVTSARLRLQVSNVSHSQSVAGGRIHSVTNCAWDESTVTAKTQPAIDGPVLSTVGAVALGQVVDFDVTSAIQGDGVYCFALESPSSNGVRYNSREAATGQPQFIIAVGG
;
A
#
# COMPACT_ATOMS: atom_id res chain seq x y z
N VAL A 1 -17.10 -8.37 19.63
CA VAL A 1 -17.01 -7.10 20.37
C VAL A 1 -15.79 -7.15 21.28
N ASN A 2 -15.13 -6.02 21.50
CA ASN A 2 -14.12 -5.80 22.52
C ASN A 2 -14.71 -4.81 23.55
N PRO A 3 -14.59 -5.03 24.87
CA PRO A 3 -15.24 -4.20 25.87
C PRO A 3 -14.58 -2.82 26.12
N GLY A 4 -13.63 -2.37 25.27
CA GLY A 4 -13.11 -1.00 25.32
C GLY A 4 -11.58 -0.88 25.14
N THR A 5 -11.10 0.35 24.92
CA THR A 5 -9.69 0.62 24.52
C THR A 5 -8.77 1.06 25.66
N LEU A 6 -9.24 1.75 26.69
CA LEU A 6 -8.33 2.50 27.58
C LEU A 6 -8.73 2.60 29.06
N HIS A 7 -9.79 1.91 29.47
CA HIS A 7 -9.97 1.54 30.87
C HIS A 7 -10.00 0.03 30.98
N ALA A 8 -9.76 -0.53 32.16
CA ALA A 8 -9.89 -1.96 32.44
C ALA A 8 -11.36 -2.44 32.32
N ALA A 9 -12.11 -1.93 31.35
CA ALA A 9 -13.44 -2.36 30.96
C ALA A 9 -13.30 -3.83 30.55
N THR A 10 -13.79 -4.67 31.45
CA THR A 10 -13.85 -6.13 31.32
C THR A 10 -15.29 -6.57 31.06
N THR A 11 -16.20 -5.61 30.98
CA THR A 11 -17.64 -5.82 30.88
C THR A 11 -18.10 -5.50 29.48
N PHE A 12 -18.77 -6.44 28.84
CA PHE A 12 -19.37 -6.25 27.52
C PHE A 12 -20.75 -5.60 27.67
N GLU A 13 -20.96 -4.48 27.01
CA GLU A 13 -22.21 -3.70 27.09
C GLU A 13 -23.14 -4.00 25.90
N VAL A 14 -22.56 -4.23 24.72
CA VAL A 14 -23.28 -4.47 23.46
C VAL A 14 -23.62 -5.93 23.30
N ALA A 15 -22.63 -6.81 23.49
CA ALA A 15 -22.80 -8.24 23.32
C ALA A 15 -21.66 -9.03 23.99
N LYS A 16 -22.04 -10.08 24.72
CA LYS A 16 -21.11 -11.03 25.36
C LYS A 16 -20.19 -11.73 24.31
N PRO A 17 -19.09 -12.35 24.74
CA PRO A 17 -18.25 -13.14 23.85
C PRO A 17 -19.06 -14.21 23.10
N ASN A 18 -18.71 -14.44 21.83
CA ASN A 18 -19.40 -15.34 20.89
C ASN A 18 -20.87 -15.00 20.56
N ALA A 19 -21.41 -13.86 21.01
CA ALA A 19 -22.74 -13.41 20.59
C ALA A 19 -22.74 -12.91 19.13
N THR A 20 -23.81 -13.21 18.39
CA THR A 20 -24.03 -12.67 17.05
C THR A 20 -24.57 -11.24 17.12
N LEU A 21 -23.89 -10.31 16.45
CA LEU A 21 -24.38 -8.94 16.31
C LEU A 21 -25.48 -8.85 15.25
N THR A 22 -26.44 -7.96 15.48
CA THR A 22 -27.52 -7.63 14.56
C THR A 22 -27.55 -6.13 14.29
N ALA A 23 -28.29 -5.69 13.27
CA ALA A 23 -28.48 -4.26 13.01
C ALA A 23 -29.07 -3.50 14.21
N ALA A 24 -29.83 -4.18 15.07
CA ALA A 24 -30.41 -3.58 16.27
C ALA A 24 -29.36 -3.22 17.33
N ASN A 25 -28.13 -3.76 17.25
CA ASN A 25 -27.04 -3.38 18.15
C ASN A 25 -26.45 -2.00 17.81
N PHE A 26 -26.71 -1.47 16.60
CA PHE A 26 -26.12 -0.22 16.12
C PHE A 26 -27.14 0.94 16.05
N PRO A 27 -26.69 2.20 16.12
CA PRO A 27 -25.33 2.61 16.51
C PRO A 27 -25.04 2.32 17.98
N LEU A 28 -23.78 2.34 18.39
CA LEU A 28 -23.40 2.12 19.80
C LEU A 28 -23.72 3.32 20.70
N HIS A 29 -23.94 4.50 20.11
CA HIS A 29 -24.54 5.66 20.76
C HIS A 29 -25.88 5.97 20.09
N LYS A 30 -27.00 5.74 20.78
CA LYS A 30 -28.36 5.91 20.25
C LYS A 30 -29.05 7.08 20.92
N LEU A 31 -29.60 7.96 20.08
CA LEU A 31 -30.35 9.14 20.49
C LEU A 31 -31.83 8.98 20.17
N ALA A 32 -32.70 9.56 20.99
CA ALA A 32 -34.14 9.59 20.75
C ALA A 32 -34.49 10.39 19.49
N ASN A 33 -33.73 11.46 19.21
CA ASN A 33 -33.72 12.15 17.92
C ASN A 33 -32.33 12.06 17.31
N VAL A 34 -32.20 11.29 16.23
CA VAL A 34 -30.91 11.03 15.54
C VAL A 34 -30.26 12.28 14.94
N GLU A 35 -31.00 13.39 14.83
CA GLU A 35 -30.51 14.66 14.28
C GLU A 35 -30.21 15.70 15.36
N ASP A 36 -30.50 15.41 16.63
CA ASP A 36 -30.26 16.32 17.75
C ASP A 36 -29.40 15.64 18.81
N ARG A 37 -28.13 16.06 18.89
CA ARG A 37 -27.17 15.57 19.87
C ARG A 37 -27.57 15.86 21.33
N ARG A 38 -28.49 16.79 21.56
CA ARG A 38 -29.01 17.12 22.91
C ARG A 38 -30.24 16.31 23.28
N SER A 39 -30.73 15.45 22.38
CA SER A 39 -31.87 14.59 22.68
C SER A 39 -31.51 13.49 23.65
N ALA A 40 -32.53 12.84 24.23
CA ALA A 40 -32.32 11.80 25.23
C ALA A 40 -31.49 10.63 24.66
N VAL A 41 -30.46 10.21 25.38
CA VAL A 41 -29.67 9.02 25.06
C VAL A 41 -30.49 7.77 25.42
N LEU A 42 -30.73 6.92 24.43
CA LEU A 42 -31.47 5.66 24.58
C LEU A 42 -30.54 4.47 24.89
N PHE A 43 -29.30 4.54 24.42
CA PHE A 43 -28.27 3.53 24.62
C PHE A 43 -26.91 4.15 24.37
N ASP A 44 -25.92 3.80 25.18
CA ASP A 44 -24.54 4.21 24.99
C ASP A 44 -23.63 3.04 25.41
N ALA A 45 -22.60 2.77 24.62
CA ALA A 45 -21.58 1.79 24.94
C ALA A 45 -20.19 2.25 24.45
N ASP A 46 -19.16 1.96 25.24
CA ASP A 46 -17.75 2.19 24.88
C ASP A 46 -17.08 0.97 24.20
N ASP A 47 -17.82 -0.15 24.14
CA ASP A 47 -17.51 -1.34 23.37
C ASP A 47 -17.05 -1.01 21.93
N VAL A 48 -16.09 -1.80 21.44
CA VAL A 48 -15.56 -1.72 20.08
C VAL A 48 -16.01 -2.92 19.26
N VAL A 49 -16.58 -2.65 18.08
CA VAL A 49 -16.85 -3.67 17.07
C VAL A 49 -15.71 -3.69 16.08
N SER A 50 -15.03 -4.84 15.96
CA SER A 50 -13.87 -4.99 15.09
C SER A 50 -13.65 -6.46 14.72
N SER A 51 -12.60 -6.72 13.93
CA SER A 51 -12.19 -8.04 13.50
C SER A 51 -11.80 -8.95 14.66
N GLN A 52 -12.17 -10.22 14.52
CA GLN A 52 -11.75 -11.28 15.42
C GLN A 52 -10.23 -11.47 15.34
N SER A 53 -9.65 -11.85 16.48
CA SER A 53 -8.23 -12.00 16.68
C SER A 53 -7.89 -13.41 17.21
N VAL A 54 -6.67 -13.61 17.65
CA VAL A 54 -6.18 -14.85 18.28
C VAL A 54 -6.74 -15.01 19.70
N THR A 55 -6.84 -16.26 20.12
CA THR A 55 -7.12 -16.65 21.52
C THR A 55 -5.89 -16.43 22.40
N LEU A 56 -6.06 -16.19 23.70
CA LEU A 56 -4.94 -16.05 24.63
C LEU A 56 -4.16 -17.34 24.84
N ARG A 57 -2.90 -17.31 24.38
CA ARG A 57 -1.93 -18.39 24.52
C ARG A 57 -0.55 -17.79 24.82
N LYS A 58 0.25 -18.49 25.61
CA LYS A 58 1.67 -18.19 25.87
C LYS A 58 2.53 -18.87 24.80
N PHE A 59 3.44 -18.13 24.19
CA PHE A 59 4.40 -18.68 23.25
C PHE A 59 5.45 -19.52 24.00
N ASN A 60 5.66 -20.76 23.58
CA ASN A 60 6.76 -21.60 24.07
C ASN A 60 7.90 -21.58 23.07
N ASP A 61 7.64 -22.04 21.83
CA ASP A 61 8.62 -22.00 20.75
C ASP A 61 7.97 -22.20 19.37
N VAL A 62 8.75 -22.00 18.31
CA VAL A 62 8.40 -22.45 16.96
C VAL A 62 8.66 -23.95 16.80
N ILE A 63 7.92 -24.58 15.88
CA ILE A 63 8.17 -25.95 15.44
C ILE A 63 8.64 -25.87 13.98
N PRO A 64 9.94 -26.01 13.70
CA PRO A 64 10.46 -25.91 12.33
C PRO A 64 9.73 -26.84 11.35
N GLY A 65 9.38 -26.33 10.18
CA GLY A 65 8.62 -27.06 9.16
C GLY A 65 7.11 -27.17 9.41
N GLN A 66 6.59 -26.64 10.53
CA GLN A 66 5.16 -26.63 10.82
C GLN A 66 4.56 -25.21 10.80
N ALA A 67 3.34 -25.11 10.28
CA ALA A 67 2.59 -23.85 10.25
C ALA A 67 2.07 -23.47 11.65
N GLU A 68 1.89 -24.44 12.54
CA GLU A 68 1.48 -24.24 13.92
C GLU A 68 2.67 -23.99 14.83
N GLU A 69 2.44 -23.22 15.89
CA GLU A 69 3.46 -22.90 16.90
C GLU A 69 3.17 -23.67 18.17
N ASN A 70 4.22 -23.97 18.94
CA ASN A 70 4.04 -24.52 20.27
C ASN A 70 3.63 -23.39 21.21
N CYS A 71 2.35 -23.36 21.55
CA CYS A 71 1.80 -22.42 22.52
C CYS A 71 0.99 -23.16 23.58
N THR A 72 1.05 -22.65 24.81
CA THR A 72 0.22 -23.13 25.92
C THR A 72 -0.99 -22.21 26.08
N VAL A 73 -2.19 -22.77 26.21
CA VAL A 73 -3.40 -21.98 26.50
C VAL A 73 -3.26 -21.31 27.86
N THR A 74 -3.60 -20.02 27.93
CA THR A 74 -3.66 -19.26 29.17
C THR A 74 -5.10 -18.79 29.34
N PRO A 75 -5.79 -19.10 30.45
CA PRO A 75 -7.17 -18.68 30.67
C PRO A 75 -7.35 -17.17 30.43
N ASP A 76 -8.31 -16.82 29.59
CA ASP A 76 -8.66 -15.43 29.27
C ASP A 76 -9.85 -15.00 30.16
N PRO A 77 -9.64 -14.06 31.10
CA PRO A 77 -10.70 -13.65 32.02
C PRO A 77 -11.80 -12.81 31.35
N ILE A 78 -11.54 -12.30 30.15
CA ILE A 78 -12.47 -11.41 29.42
C ILE A 78 -13.09 -12.18 28.25
N PHE A 79 -12.27 -12.82 27.44
CA PHE A 79 -12.70 -13.53 26.23
C PHE A 79 -12.83 -15.03 26.50
N SER A 80 -13.79 -15.40 27.35
CA SER A 80 -14.14 -16.80 27.61
C SER A 80 -15.64 -17.03 27.75
N VAL A 81 -16.07 -18.25 27.40
CA VAL A 81 -17.45 -18.73 27.57
C VAL A 81 -17.38 -20.05 28.33
N GLY A 82 -17.97 -20.13 29.52
CA GLY A 82 -17.95 -21.34 30.33
C GLY A 82 -16.54 -21.82 30.76
N GLY A 83 -15.56 -20.91 30.82
CA GLY A 83 -14.16 -21.24 31.12
C GLY A 83 -13.32 -21.67 29.91
N VAL A 84 -13.92 -21.72 28.72
CA VAL A 84 -13.24 -21.99 27.45
C VAL A 84 -12.87 -20.68 26.78
N ASN A 85 -11.61 -20.52 26.37
CA ASN A 85 -11.16 -19.31 25.68
C ASN A 85 -11.81 -19.17 24.30
N VAL A 86 -12.35 -17.99 24.00
CA VAL A 86 -12.82 -17.63 22.66
C VAL A 86 -11.87 -16.61 22.02
N ARG A 87 -12.06 -16.32 20.74
CA ARG A 87 -11.25 -15.30 20.04
C ARG A 87 -11.42 -13.93 20.67
N ARG A 88 -10.29 -13.24 20.89
CA ARG A 88 -10.31 -11.82 21.25
C ARG A 88 -10.75 -10.99 20.06
N VAL A 89 -11.06 -9.71 20.30
CA VAL A 89 -11.40 -8.75 19.26
C VAL A 89 -10.46 -7.56 19.34
N GLN A 90 -10.06 -7.00 18.18
CA GLN A 90 -9.16 -5.85 18.15
C GLN A 90 -9.75 -4.67 18.94
N PRO A 91 -8.90 -3.88 19.62
CA PRO A 91 -9.36 -2.74 20.41
C PRO A 91 -9.81 -1.56 19.54
N ARG A 92 -9.56 -1.56 18.23
CA ARG A 92 -10.16 -0.58 17.30
C ARG A 92 -10.65 -1.30 16.06
N ASN A 93 -11.65 -0.74 15.40
CA ASN A 93 -12.11 -1.19 14.09
C ASN A 93 -10.94 -1.27 13.10
N VAL A 94 -10.83 -2.36 12.33
CA VAL A 94 -9.72 -2.54 11.40
C VAL A 94 -10.03 -1.77 10.10
N PRO A 95 -9.20 -0.78 9.70
CA PRO A 95 -9.44 -0.03 8.47
C PRO A 95 -9.05 -0.84 7.22
N THR A 96 -9.49 -0.38 6.05
CA THR A 96 -9.01 -0.90 4.75
C THR A 96 -7.53 -0.56 4.52
N MET A 97 -6.81 -1.44 3.80
CA MET A 97 -5.43 -1.19 3.33
C MET A 97 -5.40 -0.68 1.89
N ILE A 98 -6.54 -0.63 1.20
CA ILE A 98 -6.65 -0.06 -0.15
C ILE A 98 -6.38 1.44 -0.06
N ASN A 99 -5.47 1.94 -0.91
CA ASN A 99 -4.95 3.30 -0.91
C ASN A 99 -4.18 3.70 0.37
N ALA A 100 -3.84 2.76 1.24
CA ALA A 100 -3.11 3.07 2.48
C ALA A 100 -1.66 3.51 2.21
N ILE A 101 -1.10 3.22 1.03
CA ILE A 101 0.22 3.72 0.58
C ILE A 101 0.31 5.24 0.60
N PHE A 102 -0.79 5.94 0.32
CA PHE A 102 -0.81 7.39 0.36
C PHE A 102 -0.82 7.94 1.79
N THR A 103 -0.97 7.12 2.83
CA THR A 103 -1.07 7.60 4.21
C THR A 103 0.31 7.90 4.81
N PHE A 104 0.49 9.11 5.34
CA PHE A 104 1.76 9.53 5.95
C PHE A 104 2.12 8.73 7.21
N ARG A 105 1.17 8.56 8.15
CA ARG A 105 1.31 7.68 9.33
C ARG A 105 0.14 6.70 9.43
N ASN A 106 0.42 5.41 9.48
CA ASN A 106 -0.60 4.37 9.50
C ASN A 106 -1.10 4.04 10.92
N PHE A 107 -2.21 3.27 10.99
CA PHE A 107 -3.12 3.14 12.14
C PHE A 107 -3.96 4.39 12.44
N TRP A 108 -5.06 4.22 13.19
CA TRP A 108 -5.98 5.30 13.59
C TRP A 108 -5.32 6.40 14.42
N ASP A 109 -4.32 6.07 15.23
CA ASP A 109 -3.56 6.99 16.09
C ASP A 109 -2.19 7.40 15.50
N GLY A 110 -1.90 6.99 14.26
CA GLY A 110 -0.65 7.34 13.58
C GLY A 110 0.60 6.70 14.18
N ARG A 111 0.49 5.65 15.00
CA ARG A 111 1.67 4.98 15.59
C ARG A 111 2.55 4.25 14.57
N GLY A 112 2.03 3.98 13.37
CA GLY A 112 2.78 3.41 12.26
C GLY A 112 3.64 4.50 11.62
N ASN A 113 4.91 4.55 12.01
CA ASN A 113 5.81 5.65 11.68
C ASN A 113 6.07 5.80 10.18
N ALA A 114 6.06 7.02 9.66
CA ALA A 114 6.37 7.32 8.25
C ALA A 114 7.78 6.86 7.82
N VAL A 115 8.71 6.74 8.77
CA VAL A 115 10.06 6.24 8.57
C VAL A 115 10.19 4.85 9.19
N PHE A 116 10.48 3.83 8.39
CA PHE A 116 10.69 2.46 8.88
C PHE A 116 12.16 2.23 9.26
N ASN A 117 12.39 1.61 10.43
CA ASN A 117 13.73 1.36 10.98
C ASN A 117 14.26 -0.07 10.75
N GLY A 118 13.55 -0.89 9.96
CA GLY A 118 13.93 -2.27 9.65
C GLY A 118 13.63 -3.29 10.74
N VAL A 119 13.27 -2.88 11.96
CA VAL A 119 13.13 -3.76 13.13
C VAL A 119 11.72 -3.72 13.72
N ASP A 120 11.10 -2.55 13.81
CA ASP A 120 9.78 -2.33 14.40
C ASP A 120 9.05 -1.14 13.75
N GLY A 121 7.84 -0.84 14.24
CA GLY A 121 6.97 0.21 13.71
C GLY A 121 7.19 1.61 14.26
N THR A 122 8.15 1.80 15.17
CA THR A 122 8.35 3.09 15.87
C THR A 122 9.29 4.03 15.12
N GLY A 123 9.97 3.54 14.08
CA GLY A 123 10.86 4.34 13.25
C GLY A 123 12.06 4.89 14.04
N PRO A 124 12.50 6.13 13.77
CA PRO A 124 13.63 6.76 14.46
C PRO A 124 13.40 6.96 15.97
N ARG A 125 12.18 6.76 16.48
CA ARG A 125 11.87 6.84 17.91
C ARG A 125 12.48 5.70 18.72
N ASN A 126 12.86 4.59 18.07
CA ASN A 126 13.67 3.55 18.69
C ASN A 126 15.15 3.72 18.28
N PRO A 127 15.98 4.36 19.12
CA PRO A 127 17.40 4.55 18.82
C PRO A 127 18.21 3.25 18.87
N ASN A 128 17.63 2.14 19.34
CA ASN A 128 18.28 0.83 19.47
C ASN A 128 17.93 -0.13 18.32
N ALA A 129 17.05 0.26 17.40
CA ALA A 129 16.71 -0.55 16.23
C ALA A 129 17.96 -0.75 15.35
N ARG A 130 18.43 -1.99 15.26
CA ARG A 130 19.60 -2.38 14.45
C ARG A 130 19.32 -3.66 13.68
N VAL A 131 19.42 -3.58 12.35
CA VAL A 131 19.50 -4.74 11.46
C VAL A 131 20.96 -5.16 11.31
N LEU A 132 21.21 -6.38 10.85
CA LEU A 132 22.57 -6.90 10.66
C LEU A 132 23.02 -6.73 9.20
N GLN A 133 24.21 -6.17 9.00
CA GLN A 133 24.80 -6.02 7.67
C GLN A 133 26.10 -6.82 7.58
N VAL A 134 26.19 -7.65 6.55
CA VAL A 134 27.40 -8.37 6.17
C VAL A 134 28.33 -7.42 5.44
N GLN A 135 29.55 -7.28 5.95
CA GLN A 135 30.60 -6.45 5.38
C GLN A 135 31.38 -7.22 4.31
N ALA A 136 32.18 -6.50 3.53
CA ALA A 136 33.00 -7.10 2.46
C ALA A 136 34.03 -8.11 2.98
N ASP A 137 34.47 -7.98 4.24
CA ASP A 137 35.38 -8.92 4.91
C ASP A 137 34.66 -10.13 5.54
N GLY A 138 33.35 -10.25 5.35
CA GLY A 138 32.51 -11.31 5.92
C GLY A 138 32.14 -11.11 7.40
N SER A 139 32.57 -10.01 8.04
CA SER A 139 32.09 -9.63 9.36
C SER A 139 30.61 -9.20 9.31
N VAL A 140 29.90 -9.32 10.42
CA VAL A 140 28.48 -8.94 10.52
C VAL A 140 28.36 -7.84 11.57
N VAL A 141 27.93 -6.66 11.12
CA VAL A 141 27.86 -5.46 11.94
C VAL A 141 26.41 -5.01 12.09
N PRO A 142 25.95 -4.68 13.31
CA PRO A 142 24.64 -4.06 13.48
C PRO A 142 24.63 -2.61 12.95
N VAL A 143 23.68 -2.28 12.09
CA VAL A 143 23.53 -0.95 11.48
C VAL A 143 22.11 -0.42 11.65
N SER A 144 21.98 0.90 11.67
CA SER A 144 20.67 1.57 11.61
C SER A 144 20.23 1.71 10.16
N VAL A 145 18.93 1.53 9.91
CA VAL A 145 18.30 1.89 8.63
C VAL A 145 17.17 2.87 8.88
N ALA A 146 16.92 3.74 7.92
CA ALA A 146 15.82 4.70 7.94
C ALA A 146 15.26 4.78 6.52
N ILE A 147 14.06 4.25 6.32
CA ILE A 147 13.42 4.15 5.01
C ILE A 147 12.19 5.04 5.02
N PHE A 148 12.12 5.99 4.08
CA PHE A 148 11.01 6.93 3.94
C PHE A 148 10.63 7.04 2.45
N PRO A 149 9.33 7.12 2.12
CA PRO A 149 8.16 6.88 2.97
C PRO A 149 7.94 5.37 3.19
N ALA A 150 7.71 4.95 4.44
CA ALA A 150 7.53 3.53 4.78
C ALA A 150 6.57 3.26 5.96
N SER A 151 5.46 4.01 6.01
CA SER A 151 4.44 3.85 7.05
C SER A 151 3.76 2.49 7.05
N LEU A 152 3.63 1.86 5.88
CA LEU A 152 3.07 0.52 5.73
C LEU A 152 4.00 -0.55 6.29
N ALA A 153 5.31 -0.49 6.01
CA ALA A 153 6.28 -1.39 6.63
C ALA A 153 6.27 -1.23 8.17
N SER A 154 6.21 0.01 8.65
CA SER A 154 6.08 0.30 10.09
C SER A 154 4.76 -0.19 10.68
N GLN A 155 3.69 -0.27 9.90
CA GLN A 155 2.40 -0.83 10.32
C GLN A 155 2.47 -2.36 10.39
N ALA A 156 3.12 -3.00 9.42
CA ALA A 156 3.06 -4.45 9.23
C ALA A 156 3.86 -5.22 10.29
N VAL A 157 5.07 -4.77 10.61
CA VAL A 157 6.00 -5.51 11.48
C VAL A 157 5.49 -5.71 12.91
N PRO A 158 4.95 -4.69 13.61
CA PRO A 158 4.44 -4.87 14.97
C PRO A 158 3.36 -5.94 15.11
N VAL A 159 2.57 -6.17 14.06
CA VAL A 159 1.47 -7.15 14.05
C VAL A 159 2.01 -8.58 14.23
N LEU A 160 3.23 -8.86 13.77
CA LEU A 160 3.89 -10.17 13.91
C LEU A 160 4.16 -10.57 15.37
N GLY A 161 4.36 -9.62 16.27
CA GLY A 161 4.60 -9.88 17.69
C GLY A 161 3.37 -9.69 18.57
N SER A 162 2.26 -9.20 18.01
CA SER A 162 1.09 -8.81 18.79
C SER A 162 0.25 -10.02 19.22
N ASN A 163 0.10 -10.19 20.54
CA ASN A 163 -0.77 -11.21 21.15
C ASN A 163 -2.27 -10.89 21.07
N PHE A 164 -2.58 -9.76 20.43
CA PHE A 164 -3.90 -9.29 20.07
C PHE A 164 -4.07 -9.26 18.55
N ALA A 165 -3.11 -9.72 17.74
CA ALA A 165 -3.30 -9.80 16.29
C ALA A 165 -2.98 -11.18 15.73
N LEU A 166 -1.71 -11.62 15.76
CA LEU A 166 -1.27 -12.83 15.06
C LEU A 166 -0.43 -13.78 15.92
N ALA A 167 -0.10 -13.41 17.16
CA ALA A 167 0.93 -14.10 17.94
C ALA A 167 0.40 -14.70 19.25
N CYS A 168 1.10 -15.73 19.73
CA CYS A 168 1.06 -16.08 21.15
C CYS A 168 1.89 -15.04 21.95
N THR A 169 1.51 -14.77 23.19
CA THR A 169 2.21 -13.83 24.07
C THR A 169 3.69 -14.21 24.22
N GLY A 170 4.59 -13.28 23.88
CA GLY A 170 6.04 -13.44 24.03
C GLY A 170 6.79 -13.85 22.75
N ARG A 171 6.10 -14.03 21.61
CA ARG A 171 6.77 -14.34 20.33
C ARG A 171 7.60 -13.15 19.84
N THR A 172 8.85 -13.39 19.47
CA THR A 172 9.76 -12.41 18.88
C THR A 172 9.79 -12.50 17.34
N VAL A 173 10.12 -11.41 16.64
CA VAL A 173 10.09 -11.39 15.16
C VAL A 173 11.13 -12.31 14.52
N ASN A 174 12.29 -12.51 15.14
CA ASN A 174 13.27 -13.48 14.66
C ASN A 174 12.78 -14.93 14.75
N LYS A 175 11.94 -15.27 15.74
CA LYS A 175 11.23 -16.57 15.78
C LYS A 175 10.26 -16.69 14.60
N VAL A 176 9.60 -15.60 14.20
CA VAL A 176 8.78 -15.60 12.97
C VAL A 176 9.64 -15.90 11.74
N GLY A 177 10.82 -15.27 11.62
CA GLY A 177 11.77 -15.61 10.57
C GLY A 177 12.17 -17.09 10.56
N LYS A 178 12.53 -17.62 11.73
CA LYS A 178 12.87 -19.04 11.94
C LYS A 178 11.79 -19.99 11.43
N LYS A 179 10.53 -19.66 11.70
CA LYS A 179 9.36 -20.41 11.23
C LYS A 179 9.18 -20.25 9.72
N MET A 180 8.97 -19.02 9.27
CA MET A 180 8.55 -18.73 7.89
C MET A 180 9.57 -19.23 6.87
N LEU A 181 10.87 -19.07 7.12
CA LEU A 181 11.91 -19.51 6.20
C LEU A 181 11.99 -21.05 6.06
N SER A 182 11.40 -21.80 6.98
CA SER A 182 11.27 -23.27 6.89
C SER A 182 10.01 -23.75 6.18
N LEU A 183 9.09 -22.84 5.83
CA LEU A 183 7.79 -23.16 5.25
C LEU A 183 7.72 -22.86 3.75
N THR A 184 6.78 -23.53 3.08
CA THR A 184 6.35 -23.16 1.73
C THR A 184 5.31 -22.03 1.82
N PRO A 185 5.51 -20.89 1.14
CA PRO A 185 4.52 -19.82 1.05
C PRO A 185 3.16 -20.34 0.57
N LEU A 186 2.11 -19.90 1.25
CA LEU A 186 0.71 -20.20 0.92
C LEU A 186 0.38 -21.70 0.85
N ALA A 187 1.15 -22.57 1.51
CA ALA A 187 0.99 -24.03 1.42
C ALA A 187 -0.42 -24.55 1.76
N LYS A 188 -1.20 -23.80 2.54
CA LYS A 188 -2.57 -24.16 2.93
C LYS A 188 -3.63 -23.52 2.03
N GLN A 189 -3.26 -22.59 1.16
CA GLN A 189 -4.14 -21.76 0.35
C GLN A 189 -4.07 -22.14 -1.13
N TRP A 190 -5.21 -22.01 -1.80
CA TRP A 190 -5.25 -21.98 -3.26
C TRP A 190 -4.78 -20.62 -3.78
N VAL A 191 -4.02 -20.66 -4.87
CA VAL A 191 -3.64 -19.48 -5.66
C VAL A 191 -4.16 -19.72 -7.06
N ASP A 192 -4.96 -18.80 -7.57
CA ASP A 192 -5.49 -18.92 -8.92
C ASP A 192 -4.32 -18.84 -9.93
N PRO A 193 -4.22 -19.76 -10.90
CA PRO A 193 -3.17 -19.69 -11.91
C PRO A 193 -3.14 -18.36 -12.68
N THR A 194 -4.28 -17.66 -12.77
CA THR A 194 -4.46 -16.38 -13.46
C THR A 194 -4.37 -15.17 -12.53
N ASP A 195 -4.04 -15.36 -11.24
CA ASP A 195 -3.67 -14.27 -10.33
C ASP A 195 -2.56 -13.40 -10.97
N SER A 196 -2.74 -12.10 -10.88
CA SER A 196 -2.02 -11.05 -11.58
C SER A 196 -0.55 -10.97 -11.15
N VAL A 197 -0.23 -11.41 -9.93
CA VAL A 197 1.12 -11.37 -9.34
C VAL A 197 1.65 -12.76 -9.05
N LEU A 198 0.89 -13.56 -8.32
CA LEU A 198 1.28 -14.87 -7.80
C LEU A 198 0.93 -16.02 -8.76
N GLY A 199 0.07 -15.78 -9.75
CA GLY A 199 -0.36 -16.78 -10.73
C GLY A 199 0.81 -17.54 -11.37
N PRO A 200 1.87 -16.87 -11.88
CA PRO A 200 3.06 -17.54 -12.42
C PRO A 200 3.81 -18.43 -11.43
N LEU A 201 3.70 -18.16 -10.12
CA LEU A 201 4.37 -18.91 -9.06
C LEU A 201 3.47 -19.99 -8.44
N ALA A 202 2.18 -20.01 -8.75
CA ALA A 202 1.21 -20.95 -8.20
C ALA A 202 1.59 -22.40 -8.53
N ARG A 203 1.64 -23.28 -7.52
CA ARG A 203 1.95 -24.71 -7.73
C ARG A 203 0.90 -25.42 -8.57
N SER A 204 -0.33 -24.93 -8.55
CA SER A 204 -1.43 -25.42 -9.38
C SER A 204 -1.12 -25.39 -10.88
N ARG A 205 -0.20 -24.53 -11.34
CA ARG A 205 0.25 -24.49 -12.75
C ARG A 205 1.09 -25.70 -13.17
N THR A 206 1.94 -26.21 -12.28
CA THR A 206 2.81 -27.35 -12.58
C THR A 206 2.25 -28.66 -12.07
N THR A 207 1.42 -28.61 -11.03
CA THR A 207 0.75 -29.76 -10.44
C THR A 207 -0.73 -29.40 -10.23
N PRO A 208 -1.62 -29.81 -11.14
CA PRO A 208 -3.05 -29.54 -11.02
C PRO A 208 -3.58 -29.96 -9.64
N GLY A 209 -4.26 -29.04 -8.97
CA GLY A 209 -4.80 -29.29 -7.63
C GLY A 209 -3.83 -29.03 -6.47
N ALA A 210 -2.58 -28.62 -6.73
CA ALA A 210 -1.63 -28.30 -5.67
C ALA A 210 -1.85 -26.88 -5.11
N ARG A 211 -1.72 -26.76 -3.78
CA ARG A 211 -1.77 -25.50 -3.02
C ARG A 211 -0.38 -24.87 -2.87
N GLY A 212 -0.35 -23.56 -2.61
CA GLY A 212 0.87 -22.79 -2.36
C GLY A 212 1.69 -22.44 -3.59
N LEU A 213 2.90 -21.93 -3.35
CA LEU A 213 3.82 -21.43 -4.37
C LEU A 213 4.98 -22.39 -4.64
N THR A 214 5.51 -22.34 -5.86
CA THR A 214 6.68 -23.12 -6.31
C THR A 214 8.00 -22.65 -5.71
N GLN A 215 8.00 -21.45 -5.10
CA GLN A 215 9.16 -20.81 -4.50
C GLN A 215 9.17 -20.95 -2.97
N SER A 216 10.35 -20.96 -2.35
CA SER A 216 10.49 -20.85 -0.89
C SER A 216 10.68 -19.39 -0.45
N TYR A 217 10.37 -19.07 0.82
CA TYR A 217 10.66 -17.74 1.35
C TYR A 217 12.15 -17.40 1.27
N VAL A 218 13.04 -18.36 1.51
CA VAL A 218 14.49 -18.19 1.35
C VAL A 218 14.83 -17.73 -0.06
N ARG A 219 14.29 -18.39 -1.09
CA ARG A 219 14.57 -18.04 -2.48
C ARG A 219 14.00 -16.67 -2.85
N LEU A 220 12.80 -16.35 -2.37
CA LEU A 220 12.18 -15.05 -2.58
C LEU A 220 13.03 -13.92 -1.97
N VAL A 221 13.51 -14.09 -0.73
CA VAL A 221 14.40 -13.12 -0.08
C VAL A 221 15.72 -12.97 -0.83
N GLN A 222 16.37 -14.08 -1.19
CA GLN A 222 17.65 -14.06 -1.93
C GLN A 222 17.54 -13.39 -3.30
N THR A 223 16.38 -13.51 -3.94
CA THR A 223 16.13 -12.92 -5.27
C THR A 223 15.86 -11.41 -5.16
N ALA A 224 15.16 -10.98 -4.10
CA ALA A 224 14.71 -9.59 -3.96
C ALA A 224 15.70 -8.68 -3.23
N PHE A 225 16.51 -9.20 -2.29
CA PHE A 225 17.33 -8.38 -1.39
C PHE A 225 18.83 -8.58 -1.62
N ASP A 226 19.56 -7.46 -1.51
CA ASP A 226 21.03 -7.41 -1.56
C ASP A 226 21.65 -8.45 -0.56
N PRO A 227 22.61 -9.29 -1.01
CA PRO A 227 23.28 -10.28 -0.18
C PRO A 227 23.83 -9.75 1.15
N LYS A 228 24.18 -8.47 1.25
CA LYS A 228 24.66 -7.88 2.52
C LYS A 228 23.65 -7.97 3.66
N TRP A 229 22.39 -8.26 3.39
CA TRP A 229 21.34 -8.37 4.41
C TRP A 229 21.06 -9.80 4.87
N TRP A 230 21.62 -10.82 4.21
CA TRP A 230 21.26 -12.22 4.51
C TRP A 230 22.41 -13.23 4.32
N ASN A 231 23.40 -12.93 3.48
CA ASN A 231 24.43 -13.88 3.06
C ASN A 231 25.59 -13.95 4.05
N SER A 232 25.42 -14.71 5.12
CA SER A 232 26.45 -14.92 6.13
C SER A 232 26.41 -16.33 6.70
N ASP A 233 27.57 -16.83 7.08
CA ASP A 233 27.78 -18.09 7.80
C ASP A 233 27.78 -17.91 9.34
N LYS A 234 27.62 -16.68 9.84
CA LYS A 234 27.60 -16.38 11.28
C LYS A 234 26.27 -16.79 11.90
N VAL A 235 26.35 -17.20 13.16
CA VAL A 235 25.19 -17.53 13.99
C VAL A 235 24.93 -16.40 14.98
N VAL A 236 23.66 -16.01 15.10
CA VAL A 236 23.18 -15.00 16.03
C VAL A 236 22.47 -15.67 17.20
N THR A 237 22.86 -15.32 18.42
CA THR A 237 22.28 -15.84 19.67
C THR A 237 22.00 -14.71 20.66
N PHE A 238 21.25 -15.01 21.71
CA PHE A 238 20.85 -14.04 22.75
C PHE A 238 21.12 -14.55 24.18
N PRO A 239 22.36 -14.93 24.53
CA PRO A 239 22.69 -15.31 25.91
C PRO A 239 22.36 -14.14 26.86
N GLY A 240 21.52 -14.40 27.87
CA GLY A 240 21.05 -13.37 28.81
C GLY A 240 20.29 -12.21 28.16
N GLY A 241 19.73 -12.40 26.95
CA GLY A 241 19.04 -11.36 26.19
C GLY A 241 19.96 -10.44 25.39
N VAL A 242 21.27 -10.65 25.42
CA VAL A 242 22.25 -9.82 24.70
C VAL A 242 22.60 -10.46 23.36
N ARG A 243 22.44 -9.71 22.27
CA ARG A 243 22.79 -10.19 20.93
C ARG A 243 24.29 -10.50 20.84
N THR A 244 24.60 -11.75 20.52
CA THR A 244 25.96 -12.24 20.29
C THR A 244 26.06 -12.80 18.87
N ILE A 245 27.14 -12.47 18.16
CA ILE A 245 27.42 -12.97 16.81
C ILE A 245 28.68 -13.83 16.91
N SER A 246 28.55 -15.13 16.68
CA SER A 246 29.65 -16.08 16.78
C SER A 246 30.15 -16.52 15.42
N ALA A 247 31.42 -16.95 15.38
CA ALA A 247 32.01 -17.61 14.22
C ALA A 247 31.21 -18.87 13.83
N PRO A 248 31.34 -19.35 12.59
CA PRO A 248 30.48 -20.40 12.05
C PRO A 248 30.68 -21.70 12.85
N THR A 249 29.61 -22.21 13.44
CA THR A 249 29.57 -23.55 14.04
C THR A 249 28.85 -24.56 13.14
N GLY A 250 28.25 -24.10 12.02
CA GLY A 250 27.38 -24.86 11.13
C GLY A 250 26.07 -24.11 10.84
N ALA A 251 25.06 -24.78 10.26
CA ALA A 251 23.69 -24.25 10.22
C ALA A 251 23.13 -24.17 11.65
N PRO A 252 22.27 -23.18 11.99
CA PRO A 252 21.66 -23.11 13.31
C PRO A 252 21.02 -24.44 13.72
N LEU A 253 21.49 -25.01 14.82
CA LEU A 253 21.12 -26.36 15.27
C LEU A 253 19.88 -26.33 16.17
N THR A 254 19.58 -25.17 16.75
CA THR A 254 18.45 -24.99 17.67
C THR A 254 17.51 -23.88 17.18
N THR A 255 16.32 -23.85 17.77
CA THR A 255 15.34 -22.76 17.57
C THR A 255 15.79 -21.44 18.18
N SER A 256 16.85 -21.42 18.99
CA SER A 256 17.39 -20.22 19.67
C SER A 256 18.66 -19.68 19.01
N GLU A 257 19.10 -20.32 17.94
CA GLU A 257 20.17 -19.88 17.05
C GLU A 257 19.57 -19.38 15.75
N PHE A 258 20.03 -18.23 15.27
CA PHE A 258 19.47 -17.57 14.11
C PHE A 258 20.53 -17.32 13.04
N THR A 259 20.17 -17.49 11.77
CA THR A 259 20.93 -16.92 10.65
C THR A 259 20.75 -15.40 10.61
N VAL A 260 21.62 -14.70 9.87
CA VAL A 260 21.41 -13.27 9.58
C VAL A 260 20.08 -13.02 8.87
N MET A 261 19.65 -13.92 7.97
CA MET A 261 18.36 -13.81 7.28
C MET A 261 17.17 -13.91 8.25
N GLU A 262 17.19 -14.87 9.17
CA GLU A 262 16.15 -15.04 10.19
C GLU A 262 16.11 -13.83 11.12
N GLN A 263 17.28 -13.27 11.45
CA GLN A 263 17.36 -12.13 12.35
C GLN A 263 16.90 -10.82 11.72
N ASN A 264 17.13 -10.65 10.41
CA ASN A 264 16.66 -9.50 9.64
C ASN A 264 15.25 -9.68 9.07
N PHE A 265 14.51 -10.72 9.46
CA PHE A 265 13.22 -11.05 8.84
C PHE A 265 12.20 -9.90 8.90
N SER A 266 12.23 -9.06 9.94
CA SER A 266 11.41 -7.84 10.04
C SER A 266 11.61 -6.89 8.86
N LEU A 267 12.85 -6.71 8.39
CA LEU A 267 13.18 -5.83 7.27
C LEU A 267 12.56 -6.37 5.98
N PHE A 268 12.73 -7.66 5.71
CA PHE A 268 12.20 -8.30 4.51
C PHE A 268 10.67 -8.31 4.50
N PHE A 269 10.06 -8.69 5.63
CA PHE A 269 8.62 -8.75 5.76
C PHE A 269 7.98 -7.37 5.62
N GLY A 270 8.48 -6.36 6.35
CA GLY A 270 7.92 -5.01 6.31
C GLY A 270 7.96 -4.41 4.91
N LEU A 271 9.09 -4.54 4.20
CA LEU A 271 9.22 -4.02 2.84
C LEU A 271 8.40 -4.81 1.82
N ALA A 272 8.33 -6.14 1.95
CA ALA A 272 7.50 -6.96 1.06
C ALA A 272 6.01 -6.62 1.19
N VAL A 273 5.50 -6.48 2.43
CA VAL A 273 4.11 -6.07 2.67
C VAL A 273 3.84 -4.67 2.15
N GLN A 274 4.73 -3.71 2.41
CA GLN A 274 4.58 -2.36 1.88
C GLN A 274 4.53 -2.33 0.35
N LEU A 275 5.41 -3.08 -0.33
CA LEU A 275 5.43 -3.11 -1.79
C LEU A 275 4.16 -3.76 -2.35
N TYR A 276 3.62 -4.78 -1.69
CA TYR A 276 2.33 -5.35 -2.05
C TYR A 276 1.19 -4.33 -1.84
N GLU A 277 1.11 -3.72 -0.67
CA GLU A 277 0.08 -2.73 -0.35
C GLU A 277 0.18 -1.45 -1.21
N ALA A 278 1.37 -1.14 -1.74
CA ALA A 278 1.56 -0.09 -2.74
C ALA A 278 0.90 -0.40 -4.10
N THR A 279 0.59 -1.66 -4.39
CA THR A 279 -0.18 -2.05 -5.59
C THR A 279 -1.69 -1.92 -5.41
N LEU A 280 -2.17 -1.85 -4.17
CA LEU A 280 -3.60 -1.81 -3.84
C LEU A 280 -4.17 -0.39 -3.99
N VAL A 281 -4.07 0.17 -5.20
CA VAL A 281 -4.52 1.52 -5.54
C VAL A 281 -5.83 1.46 -6.32
N SER A 282 -6.87 2.01 -5.70
CA SER A 282 -8.20 2.24 -6.26
C SER A 282 -8.27 3.65 -6.83
N ASP A 283 -8.35 3.71 -8.16
CA ASP A 283 -8.29 4.92 -8.98
C ASP A 283 -9.22 4.90 -10.21
N ASP A 284 -10.15 3.95 -10.30
CA ASP A 284 -11.16 3.85 -11.37
C ASP A 284 -12.60 3.76 -10.85
N SER A 285 -12.90 4.46 -9.76
CA SER A 285 -14.29 4.59 -9.28
C SER A 285 -15.15 5.40 -10.27
N LEU A 286 -16.48 5.37 -10.12
CA LEU A 286 -17.36 6.25 -10.90
C LEU A 286 -16.95 7.72 -10.77
N PHE A 287 -16.55 8.16 -9.58
CA PHE A 287 -16.05 9.52 -9.38
C PHE A 287 -14.80 9.81 -10.21
N ASP A 288 -13.83 8.90 -10.25
CA ASP A 288 -12.60 9.07 -11.04
C ASP A 288 -12.91 9.18 -12.53
N ARG A 289 -13.80 8.30 -13.03
CA ARG A 289 -14.26 8.33 -14.43
C ARG A 289 -14.96 9.65 -14.77
N VAL A 290 -15.72 10.24 -13.84
CA VAL A 290 -16.33 11.56 -14.03
C VAL A 290 -15.28 12.66 -14.08
N GLN A 291 -14.28 12.66 -13.19
CA GLN A 291 -13.19 13.64 -13.20
C GLN A 291 -12.38 13.61 -14.50
N LEU A 292 -12.28 12.43 -15.13
CA LEU A 292 -11.64 12.24 -16.42
C LEU A 292 -12.56 12.51 -17.63
N GLY A 293 -13.81 12.92 -17.42
CA GLY A 293 -14.79 13.15 -18.49
C GLY A 293 -15.29 11.89 -19.20
N ARG A 294 -15.15 10.72 -18.56
CA ARG A 294 -15.53 9.39 -19.10
C ARG A 294 -16.89 8.88 -18.62
N ALA A 295 -17.47 9.51 -17.60
CA ALA A 295 -18.77 9.17 -17.05
C ALA A 295 -19.50 10.42 -16.54
N THR A 296 -20.76 10.27 -16.13
CA THR A 296 -21.56 11.35 -15.52
C THR A 296 -22.20 10.90 -14.22
N LEU A 297 -22.34 11.82 -13.27
CA LEU A 297 -23.10 11.60 -12.04
C LEU A 297 -24.59 11.81 -12.30
N THR A 298 -25.43 11.03 -11.61
CA THR A 298 -26.87 11.31 -11.50
C THR A 298 -27.10 12.62 -10.76
N SER A 299 -28.30 13.21 -10.89
CA SER A 299 -28.68 14.44 -10.17
C SER A 299 -28.54 14.29 -8.65
N ALA A 300 -28.94 13.14 -8.10
CA ALA A 300 -28.79 12.82 -6.68
C ALA A 300 -27.32 12.76 -6.24
N GLN A 301 -26.46 12.10 -7.01
CA GLN A 301 -25.02 12.04 -6.73
C GLN A 301 -24.34 13.41 -6.83
N GLN A 302 -24.74 14.23 -7.81
CA GLN A 302 -24.22 15.59 -7.97
C GLN A 302 -24.64 16.50 -6.81
N ASP A 303 -25.91 16.46 -6.39
CA ASP A 303 -26.39 17.17 -5.19
C ASP A 303 -25.67 16.69 -3.93
N GLY A 304 -25.42 15.38 -3.84
CA GLY A 304 -24.60 14.76 -2.81
C GLY A 304 -23.18 15.31 -2.76
N LEU A 305 -22.50 15.40 -3.90
CA LEU A 305 -21.16 15.97 -4.03
C LEU A 305 -21.13 17.45 -3.62
N THR A 306 -22.07 18.26 -4.09
CA THR A 306 -22.16 19.68 -3.70
C THR A 306 -22.42 19.84 -2.19
N THR A 307 -23.25 18.96 -1.63
CA THR A 307 -23.50 18.90 -0.19
C THR A 307 -22.32 18.33 0.59
N PHE A 308 -21.48 17.48 0.00
CA PHE A 308 -20.26 17.01 0.64
C PHE A 308 -19.18 18.11 0.63
N ALA A 309 -18.88 18.68 -0.53
CA ALA A 309 -17.79 19.65 -0.72
C ALA A 309 -17.95 20.95 0.09
N GLY A 310 -19.19 21.38 0.36
CA GLY A 310 -19.42 22.55 1.22
C GLY A 310 -19.38 22.25 2.73
N SER A 311 -19.19 20.99 3.13
CA SER A 311 -19.21 20.56 4.54
C SER A 311 -17.78 20.62 5.08
N CYS A 312 -17.60 20.99 6.35
CA CYS A 312 -16.30 21.21 7.02
C CYS A 312 -15.63 22.60 6.83
N GLY A 313 -16.36 23.61 6.31
CA GLY A 313 -16.10 25.03 6.61
C GLY A 313 -14.67 25.55 6.42
N GLY A 314 -14.02 25.19 5.30
CA GLY A 314 -12.65 25.63 4.96
C GLY A 314 -11.53 24.71 5.49
N ILE A 315 -11.84 23.81 6.44
CA ILE A 315 -10.93 22.75 6.90
C ILE A 315 -11.19 21.53 6.04
N GLN A 316 -10.19 21.14 5.26
CA GLN A 316 -10.32 20.10 4.25
C GLN A 316 -9.96 18.72 4.87
N CYS A 317 -10.85 18.13 5.71
CA CYS A 317 -10.59 16.83 6.38
C CYS A 317 -10.50 15.64 5.40
N HIS A 318 -11.34 15.65 4.36
CA HIS A 318 -11.41 14.63 3.32
C HIS A 318 -11.17 15.27 1.96
N SER A 319 -9.92 15.66 1.72
CA SER A 319 -9.50 16.44 0.56
C SER A 319 -8.63 15.65 -0.42
N GLY A 320 -8.35 16.30 -1.55
CA GLY A 320 -7.50 15.76 -2.60
C GLY A 320 -8.08 14.52 -3.29
N PRO A 321 -7.30 13.92 -4.20
CA PRO A 321 -7.71 12.70 -4.91
C PRO A 321 -7.81 11.49 -3.99
N THR A 322 -7.18 11.49 -2.82
CA THR A 322 -7.18 10.39 -1.85
C THR A 322 -8.34 10.48 -0.85
N PHE A 323 -9.11 11.57 -0.84
CA PHE A 323 -10.20 11.84 0.12
C PHE A 323 -9.75 11.73 1.59
N THR A 324 -8.53 12.20 1.89
CA THR A 324 -7.98 12.27 3.26
C THR A 324 -6.93 13.36 3.38
N ALA A 325 -7.01 14.14 4.45
CA ALA A 325 -5.97 15.11 4.85
C ALA A 325 -4.69 14.47 5.40
N ALA A 326 -4.71 13.17 5.73
CA ALA A 326 -3.57 12.46 6.30
C ALA A 326 -2.65 11.83 5.23
N SER A 327 -2.80 12.25 3.97
CA SER A 327 -2.01 11.72 2.87
C SER A 327 -0.62 12.35 2.78
N ILE A 328 0.37 11.61 2.27
CA ILE A 328 1.74 12.08 2.03
C ILE A 328 1.72 13.31 1.10
N ASP A 329 0.88 13.32 0.07
CA ASP A 329 0.79 14.43 -0.90
C ASP A 329 0.19 15.69 -0.28
N SER A 330 -0.73 15.54 0.69
CA SER A 330 -1.26 16.66 1.45
C SER A 330 -0.24 17.17 2.48
N PHE A 331 0.54 16.27 3.07
CA PHE A 331 1.42 16.57 4.19
C PHE A 331 2.68 17.34 3.75
N GLY A 332 2.81 18.58 4.21
CA GLY A 332 3.88 19.51 3.81
C GLY A 332 3.58 20.36 2.57
N ALA A 333 2.43 20.17 1.92
CA ALA A 333 1.95 21.01 0.82
C ALA A 333 0.70 21.81 1.24
N ASP A 334 -0.37 21.12 1.60
CA ASP A 334 -1.68 21.71 1.97
C ASP A 334 -2.03 21.50 3.46
N VAL A 335 -1.38 20.54 4.12
CA VAL A 335 -1.56 20.15 5.53
C VAL A 335 -0.21 20.25 6.24
N GLU A 336 -0.14 21.06 7.28
CA GLU A 336 1.09 21.20 8.06
C GLU A 336 1.24 20.03 9.04
N PRO A 337 2.46 19.57 9.36
CA PRO A 337 2.63 18.49 10.34
C PRO A 337 2.05 18.80 11.73
N ILE A 338 2.11 20.08 12.11
CA ILE A 338 1.48 20.65 13.29
C ILE A 338 0.67 21.86 12.84
N GLU A 339 -0.63 21.84 13.09
CA GLU A 339 -1.57 22.87 12.63
C GLU A 339 -2.16 23.67 13.78
N ARG A 340 -2.45 24.95 13.54
CA ARG A 340 -3.28 25.76 14.45
C ARG A 340 -4.72 25.76 13.98
N ARG A 341 -5.62 25.25 14.83
CA ARG A 341 -7.07 25.23 14.58
C ARG A 341 -7.82 25.62 15.85
N GLU A 342 -8.99 26.21 15.66
CA GLU A 342 -9.89 26.57 16.75
C GLU A 342 -10.59 25.31 17.28
N THR A 343 -10.59 25.16 18.60
CA THR A 343 -11.36 24.14 19.30
C THR A 343 -12.80 24.61 19.51
N ALA A 344 -13.75 23.72 19.75
CA ALA A 344 -15.13 24.11 20.01
C ALA A 344 -15.30 24.98 21.29
N ALA A 345 -14.28 25.04 22.16
CA ALA A 345 -14.17 25.98 23.27
C ALA A 345 -13.75 27.41 22.87
N GLY A 346 -13.45 27.65 21.58
CA GLY A 346 -12.97 28.93 21.05
C GLY A 346 -11.47 29.18 21.24
N ALA A 347 -10.73 28.18 21.74
CA ALA A 347 -9.28 28.30 21.90
C ALA A 347 -8.55 27.96 20.59
N ASN A 348 -7.63 28.81 20.17
CA ASN A 348 -6.66 28.48 19.12
C ASN A 348 -5.63 27.50 19.69
N ALA A 349 -5.70 26.24 19.27
CA ALA A 349 -4.85 25.17 19.77
C ALA A 349 -3.99 24.56 18.67
N PHE A 350 -2.91 23.89 19.07
CA PHE A 350 -2.06 23.09 18.18
C PHE A 350 -2.57 21.64 18.11
N HIS A 351 -2.60 21.14 16.88
CA HIS A 351 -3.08 19.80 16.53
C HIS A 351 -2.04 19.08 15.67
N ASP A 352 -2.16 17.76 15.57
CA ASP A 352 -1.46 16.99 14.53
C ASP A 352 -2.22 17.13 13.20
N GLY A 353 -1.50 17.48 12.12
CA GLY A 353 -2.07 17.58 10.78
C GLY A 353 -2.69 16.25 10.32
N GLY A 354 -3.89 16.30 9.76
CA GLY A 354 -4.64 15.12 9.32
C GLY A 354 -5.30 14.29 10.44
N PHE A 355 -5.21 14.73 11.70
CA PHE A 355 -5.87 14.11 12.85
C PHE A 355 -6.95 15.04 13.42
N PHE A 356 -8.13 14.48 13.71
CA PHE A 356 -9.30 15.25 14.14
C PHE A 356 -10.03 14.53 15.27
N ASN A 357 -10.45 15.28 16.28
CA ASN A 357 -11.46 14.86 17.23
C ASN A 357 -12.83 15.34 16.71
N ILE A 358 -13.68 14.38 16.36
CA ILE A 358 -15.03 14.63 15.81
C ILE A 358 -16.16 14.23 16.77
N GLY A 359 -15.83 13.86 18.00
CA GLY A 359 -16.83 13.52 19.03
C GLY A 359 -17.49 12.16 18.84
N VAL A 360 -16.75 11.12 18.45
CA VAL A 360 -17.27 9.72 18.37
C VAL A 360 -17.44 9.10 19.77
N ARG A 361 -16.51 9.39 20.69
CA ARG A 361 -16.54 9.00 22.11
C ARG A 361 -16.00 10.16 22.95
N PRO A 362 -16.27 10.20 24.26
CA PRO A 362 -15.57 11.09 25.18
C PRO A 362 -14.06 10.98 25.03
N THR A 363 -13.36 12.11 25.11
CA THR A 363 -11.91 12.20 24.84
C THR A 363 -11.08 11.37 25.82
N ALA A 364 -11.57 11.24 27.06
CA ALA A 364 -10.90 10.47 28.10
C ALA A 364 -10.93 8.95 27.85
N GLU A 365 -11.89 8.45 27.07
CA GLU A 365 -12.06 7.01 26.83
C GLU A 365 -11.13 6.48 25.73
N ASP A 366 -10.82 7.27 24.71
CA ASP A 366 -9.77 6.93 23.74
C ASP A 366 -9.04 8.20 23.30
N VAL A 367 -7.82 8.38 23.84
CA VAL A 367 -7.00 9.57 23.57
C VAL A 367 -6.41 9.61 22.15
N GLY A 368 -6.53 8.54 21.35
CA GLY A 368 -6.07 8.52 19.96
C GLY A 368 -4.58 8.85 19.81
N VAL A 369 -4.25 9.82 18.94
CA VAL A 369 -2.87 10.30 18.71
C VAL A 369 -2.29 11.05 19.92
N GLY A 370 -3.12 11.51 20.84
CA GLY A 370 -2.69 12.07 22.12
C GLY A 370 -1.98 11.05 23.01
N GLY A 371 -2.19 9.75 22.78
CA GLY A 371 -1.54 8.69 23.54
C GLY A 371 -0.01 8.61 23.38
N SER A 372 0.57 7.64 24.09
CA SER A 372 1.99 7.31 24.04
C SER A 372 2.21 5.88 23.56
N ASN A 373 3.39 5.60 23.02
CA ASN A 373 3.82 4.22 22.79
C ASN A 373 4.06 3.48 24.13
N PRO A 374 4.29 2.15 24.11
CA PRO A 374 4.54 1.38 25.35
C PRO A 374 5.74 1.84 26.18
N ALA A 375 6.68 2.59 25.59
CA ALA A 375 7.82 3.18 26.30
C ALA A 375 7.49 4.56 26.92
N GLY A 376 6.23 4.99 26.89
CA GLY A 376 5.78 6.28 27.41
C GLY A 376 6.06 7.47 26.50
N VAL A 377 6.58 7.23 25.29
CA VAL A 377 6.95 8.28 24.34
C VAL A 377 5.70 8.76 23.57
N PRO A 378 5.35 10.07 23.61
CA PRO A 378 4.15 10.59 22.96
C PRO A 378 4.11 10.33 21.45
N LEU A 379 2.93 9.99 20.94
CA LEU A 379 2.68 9.73 19.51
C LEU A 379 2.53 11.02 18.70
N SER A 380 1.79 11.98 19.25
CA SER A 380 1.49 13.29 18.66
C SER A 380 2.75 14.12 18.41
N PHE A 381 2.83 14.73 17.23
CA PHE A 381 3.87 15.68 16.88
C PHE A 381 3.75 16.97 17.70
N ALA A 382 2.55 17.55 17.81
CA ALA A 382 2.36 18.77 18.59
C ALA A 382 2.73 18.59 20.07
N ARG A 383 2.35 17.45 20.68
CA ARG A 383 2.72 17.13 22.07
C ARG A 383 4.23 16.92 22.24
N ARG A 384 4.92 16.35 21.26
CA ARG A 384 6.38 16.19 21.31
C ARG A 384 7.09 17.53 21.26
N ASP A 385 6.73 18.37 20.31
CA ASP A 385 7.34 19.70 20.17
C ASP A 385 7.10 20.55 21.42
N PHE A 386 5.88 20.54 21.95
CA PHE A 386 5.54 21.20 23.23
C PHE A 386 6.40 20.74 24.41
N LEU A 387 6.78 19.45 24.45
CA LEU A 387 7.64 18.88 25.48
C LEU A 387 9.16 19.02 25.17
N GLY A 388 9.52 19.70 24.08
CA GLY A 388 10.92 19.82 23.63
C GLY A 388 11.52 18.49 23.14
N LEU A 389 10.69 17.52 22.77
CA LEU A 389 11.12 16.23 22.23
C LEU A 389 11.31 16.31 20.72
N ALA A 390 12.42 15.77 20.21
CA ALA A 390 12.71 15.76 18.78
C ALA A 390 11.64 15.05 17.96
N ILE A 391 11.35 15.56 16.75
CA ILE A 391 10.44 14.92 15.78
C ILE A 391 11.22 14.55 14.53
N PRO A 392 12.03 13.48 14.59
CA PRO A 392 12.94 13.10 13.51
C PRO A 392 12.21 12.76 12.20
N GLU A 393 10.93 12.38 12.26
CA GLU A 393 10.11 12.12 11.09
C GLU A 393 9.81 13.38 10.28
N ILE A 394 9.66 14.52 10.96
CA ILE A 394 9.40 15.80 10.29
C ILE A 394 10.69 16.36 9.67
N ALA A 395 11.84 16.09 10.29
CA ALA A 395 13.13 16.42 9.68
C ALA A 395 13.32 15.72 8.33
N ALA A 396 12.74 14.53 8.14
CA ALA A 396 12.78 13.81 6.86
C ALA A 396 11.96 14.48 5.74
N ILE A 397 10.99 15.34 6.07
CA ILE A 397 10.16 16.09 5.11
C ILE A 397 10.53 17.59 5.03
N GLN A 398 11.61 18.02 5.71
CA GLN A 398 12.22 19.36 5.64
C GLN A 398 11.26 20.55 5.84
N ASN A 399 10.22 20.41 6.67
CA ASN A 399 9.29 21.50 6.95
C ASN A 399 9.62 22.18 8.31
N PRO A 400 9.84 23.51 8.38
CA PRO A 400 10.04 24.18 9.65
C PRO A 400 8.82 24.00 10.56
N LEU A 401 9.06 23.53 11.78
CA LEU A 401 8.02 23.43 12.78
C LEU A 401 7.56 24.84 13.22
N PRO A 402 6.27 25.04 13.48
CA PRO A 402 5.82 26.24 14.17
C PRO A 402 6.49 26.30 15.56
N VAL A 403 6.77 27.51 16.04
CA VAL A 403 7.24 27.68 17.41
C VAL A 403 6.06 27.46 18.36
N ILE A 404 6.14 26.42 19.17
CA ILE A 404 5.20 26.13 20.27
C ILE A 404 5.87 26.54 21.59
N SER A 405 5.13 27.24 22.44
CA SER A 405 5.53 27.68 23.78
C SER A 405 4.71 26.97 24.87
N PRO A 406 5.20 26.94 26.12
CA PRO A 406 4.45 26.37 27.24
C PRO A 406 3.10 27.08 27.55
N ALA A 407 2.86 28.27 26.99
CA ALA A 407 1.60 29.01 27.14
C ALA A 407 0.56 28.63 26.08
N ASP A 408 0.94 27.86 25.06
CA ASP A 408 0.04 27.43 23.99
C ASP A 408 -0.83 26.24 24.42
N VAL A 409 -2.00 26.12 23.79
CA VAL A 409 -2.96 25.04 24.05
C VAL A 409 -2.76 23.91 23.04
N LEU A 410 -2.80 22.66 23.49
CA LEU A 410 -2.82 21.48 22.63
C LEU A 410 -4.24 20.88 22.58
N ALA A 411 -4.64 20.38 21.42
CA ALA A 411 -5.92 19.71 21.21
C ALA A 411 -5.73 18.39 20.44
N VAL A 412 -4.92 17.49 21.02
CA VAL A 412 -4.48 16.24 20.38
C VAL A 412 -5.17 15.00 20.96
N ASP A 413 -5.87 15.13 22.09
CA ASP A 413 -6.54 14.01 22.73
C ASP A 413 -7.90 13.75 22.04
N GLY A 414 -8.24 12.47 21.86
CA GLY A 414 -9.46 12.07 21.16
C GLY A 414 -9.37 12.26 19.64
N SER A 415 -8.20 12.61 19.13
CA SER A 415 -7.95 12.87 17.72
C SER A 415 -7.47 11.62 16.99
N PHE A 416 -8.11 11.33 15.86
CA PHE A 416 -7.79 10.18 15.01
C PHE A 416 -7.53 10.61 13.58
N LYS A 417 -6.72 9.81 12.89
CA LYS A 417 -6.41 10.00 11.48
C LYS A 417 -7.68 10.04 10.64
N ALA A 418 -7.83 11.07 9.80
CA ALA A 418 -8.88 11.10 8.79
C ALA A 418 -8.70 9.91 7.82
N PRO A 419 -9.62 8.93 7.78
CA PRO A 419 -9.50 7.82 6.84
C PRO A 419 -9.78 8.29 5.41
N SER A 420 -9.24 7.59 4.41
CA SER A 420 -9.71 7.77 3.03
C SER A 420 -11.18 7.34 2.92
N LEU A 421 -11.95 8.06 2.10
CA LEU A 421 -13.34 7.70 1.78
C LEU A 421 -13.47 6.83 0.52
N ARG A 422 -12.35 6.47 -0.14
CA ARG A 422 -12.39 5.53 -1.26
C ARG A 422 -12.86 4.16 -0.77
N ASN A 423 -13.76 3.54 -1.54
CA ASN A 423 -14.39 2.26 -1.23
C ASN A 423 -15.14 2.22 0.11
N VAL A 424 -15.57 3.37 0.66
CA VAL A 424 -16.27 3.44 1.95
C VAL A 424 -17.60 2.67 1.97
N GLU A 425 -18.16 2.34 0.80
CA GLU A 425 -19.32 1.47 0.70
C GLU A 425 -19.06 0.03 1.21
N LEU A 426 -17.82 -0.45 1.09
CA LEU A 426 -17.46 -1.87 1.29
C LEU A 426 -16.82 -2.15 2.66
N THR A 427 -16.75 -1.16 3.55
CA THR A 427 -15.89 -1.20 4.75
C THR A 427 -16.65 -1.01 6.06
N ALA A 428 -17.95 -1.30 6.07
CA ALA A 428 -18.73 -1.33 7.29
C ALA A 428 -18.19 -2.39 8.28
N PRO A 429 -18.31 -2.18 9.60
CA PRO A 429 -18.84 -0.98 10.25
C PRO A 429 -17.85 0.20 10.24
N TYR A 430 -18.34 1.38 10.61
CA TYR A 430 -17.65 2.67 10.46
C TYR A 430 -17.16 3.24 11.80
N MET A 431 -16.29 4.25 11.68
CA MET A 431 -15.53 4.89 12.77
C MET A 431 -14.41 4.01 13.35
N HIS A 432 -13.55 4.61 14.16
CA HIS A 432 -12.42 3.92 14.78
C HIS A 432 -12.83 2.84 15.80
N ASN A 433 -14.07 2.92 16.32
CA ASN A 433 -14.66 1.94 17.24
C ASN A 433 -15.65 0.97 16.56
N GLY A 434 -15.92 1.14 15.25
CA GLY A 434 -16.90 0.32 14.54
C GLY A 434 -18.33 0.58 15.01
N GLY A 435 -18.60 1.74 15.61
CA GLY A 435 -19.85 1.99 16.32
C GLY A 435 -21.07 2.24 15.43
N MET A 436 -20.91 2.30 14.11
CA MET A 436 -22.00 2.57 13.15
C MET A 436 -21.98 1.54 12.03
N LEU A 437 -23.12 0.95 11.71
CA LEU A 437 -23.23 -0.11 10.70
C LEU A 437 -23.41 0.44 9.28
N THR A 438 -23.99 1.63 9.12
CA THR A 438 -24.39 2.15 7.79
C THR A 438 -23.86 3.55 7.52
N LEU A 439 -23.59 3.87 6.25
CA LEU A 439 -23.25 5.24 5.83
C LEU A 439 -24.34 6.25 6.21
N LYS A 440 -25.61 5.82 6.27
CA LYS A 440 -26.70 6.66 6.75
C LYS A 440 -26.48 7.13 8.19
N GLN A 441 -26.10 6.22 9.09
CA GLN A 441 -25.77 6.55 10.48
C GLN A 441 -24.57 7.51 10.57
N VAL A 442 -23.56 7.34 9.70
CA VAL A 442 -22.42 8.25 9.60
C VAL A 442 -22.86 9.65 9.16
N VAL A 443 -23.72 9.77 8.16
CA VAL A 443 -24.24 11.07 7.71
C VAL A 443 -25.13 11.72 8.77
N GLU A 444 -25.93 10.94 9.50
CA GLU A 444 -26.71 11.42 10.65
C GLU A 444 -25.80 11.96 11.76
N PHE A 445 -24.68 11.29 12.05
CA PHE A 445 -23.66 11.75 13.01
C PHE A 445 -23.09 13.13 12.65
N TYR A 446 -22.68 13.33 11.41
CA TYR A 446 -22.21 14.66 10.96
C TYR A 446 -23.35 15.68 10.89
N THR A 447 -24.59 15.26 10.64
CA THR A 447 -25.76 16.16 10.64
C THR A 447 -25.96 16.84 11.99
N ARG A 448 -25.76 16.11 13.10
CA ARG A 448 -25.88 16.63 14.47
C ARG A 448 -24.58 17.22 15.05
N GLY A 449 -23.47 17.12 14.32
CA GLY A 449 -22.17 17.65 14.74
C GLY A 449 -21.46 16.78 15.77
N GLY A 450 -21.49 15.46 15.58
CA GLY A 450 -20.89 14.50 16.50
C GLY A 450 -21.79 14.12 17.67
N ASP A 451 -21.38 13.10 18.42
CA ASP A 451 -22.12 12.57 19.58
C ASP A 451 -21.65 13.26 20.88
N PHE A 452 -20.34 13.42 21.05
CA PHE A 452 -19.72 13.97 22.26
C PHE A 452 -19.02 15.31 21.99
N HIS A 453 -19.23 16.27 22.89
CA HIS A 453 -18.73 17.66 22.75
C HIS A 453 -17.72 18.02 23.84
N ASP A 454 -16.59 17.30 23.88
CA ASP A 454 -15.44 17.69 24.69
C ASP A 454 -14.78 18.94 24.10
N ALA A 455 -15.32 20.10 24.43
CA ALA A 455 -15.04 21.35 23.73
C ALA A 455 -13.55 21.75 23.68
N ALA A 456 -12.74 21.28 24.65
CA ALA A 456 -11.31 21.55 24.72
C ALA A 456 -10.49 20.86 23.61
N ASN A 457 -10.94 19.71 23.11
CA ASN A 457 -10.23 18.96 22.06
C ASN A 457 -11.04 18.84 20.76
N LEU A 458 -12.37 18.96 20.83
CA LEU A 458 -13.23 18.89 19.65
C LEU A 458 -12.90 20.02 18.67
N ASP A 459 -12.80 19.69 17.38
CA ASP A 459 -12.61 20.69 16.34
C ASP A 459 -13.85 21.61 16.21
N ALA A 460 -13.65 22.93 16.17
CA ALA A 460 -14.74 23.90 16.14
C ALA A 460 -15.66 23.76 14.91
N LYS A 461 -15.19 23.13 13.82
CA LYS A 461 -16.00 22.88 12.61
C LYS A 461 -16.93 21.67 12.74
N ILE A 462 -16.91 20.98 13.87
CA ILE A 462 -17.84 19.90 14.21
C ILE A 462 -19.04 20.49 14.96
N ASP A 463 -19.71 21.47 14.33
CA ASP A 463 -20.87 22.19 14.88
C ASP A 463 -22.22 21.62 14.40
N GLY A 464 -22.20 20.85 13.31
CA GLY A 464 -23.33 20.15 12.72
C GLY A 464 -23.66 20.68 11.34
N VAL A 465 -23.90 19.79 10.36
CA VAL A 465 -24.21 20.20 9.00
C VAL A 465 -25.69 20.63 8.91
N GLY A 466 -26.01 21.83 9.41
CA GLY A 466 -27.38 22.33 9.57
C GLY A 466 -28.27 22.24 8.31
N ARG A 467 -27.67 22.29 7.11
CA ARG A 467 -28.37 22.09 5.82
C ARG A 467 -28.88 20.66 5.56
N LEU A 468 -28.48 19.69 6.39
CA LEU A 468 -28.93 18.30 6.38
C LEU A 468 -30.04 18.02 7.41
N VAL A 469 -30.24 18.91 8.40
CA VAL A 469 -31.27 18.75 9.43
C VAL A 469 -32.66 18.88 8.79
N GLY A 470 -33.54 17.92 9.07
CA GLY A 470 -34.87 17.78 8.49
C GLY A 470 -34.88 17.50 6.99
N LYS A 471 -33.76 17.06 6.38
CA LYS A 471 -33.60 16.83 4.93
C LYS A 471 -33.12 15.39 4.63
N PRO A 472 -33.96 14.36 4.84
CA PRO A 472 -33.58 12.97 4.61
C PRO A 472 -33.11 12.70 3.18
N ASP A 473 -33.73 13.33 2.17
CA ASP A 473 -33.33 13.18 0.77
C ASP A 473 -31.91 13.71 0.51
N ARG A 474 -31.54 14.85 1.10
CA ARG A 474 -30.17 15.38 0.98
C ARG A 474 -29.14 14.47 1.66
N ARG A 475 -29.50 13.87 2.80
CA ARG A 475 -28.63 12.87 3.45
C ARG A 475 -28.46 11.64 2.58
N ALA A 476 -29.54 11.16 1.95
CA ALA A 476 -29.48 10.07 0.99
C ALA A 476 -28.62 10.41 -0.23
N ASN A 477 -28.68 11.65 -0.73
CA ASN A 477 -27.84 12.14 -1.81
C ASN A 477 -26.34 12.12 -1.45
N VAL A 478 -25.98 12.52 -0.21
CA VAL A 478 -24.59 12.40 0.27
C VAL A 478 -24.15 10.93 0.29
N VAL A 479 -24.99 10.00 0.77
CA VAL A 479 -24.69 8.56 0.71
C VAL A 479 -24.53 8.09 -0.74
N ALA A 480 -25.39 8.54 -1.66
CA ALA A 480 -25.29 8.20 -3.08
C ALA A 480 -23.97 8.70 -3.69
N PHE A 481 -23.51 9.89 -3.29
CA PHE A 481 -22.18 10.39 -3.65
C PHE A 481 -21.05 9.53 -3.07
N LEU A 482 -21.08 9.18 -1.79
CA LEU A 482 -20.02 8.35 -1.17
C LEU A 482 -19.87 7.00 -1.87
N LYS A 483 -20.97 6.41 -2.33
CA LYS A 483 -20.96 5.17 -3.13
C LYS A 483 -20.30 5.32 -4.50
N THR A 484 -20.18 6.55 -5.03
CA THR A 484 -19.46 6.79 -6.29
C THR A 484 -17.94 6.66 -6.15
N LEU A 485 -17.44 6.63 -4.90
CA LEU A 485 -16.03 6.46 -4.56
C LEU A 485 -15.60 4.98 -4.49
N THR A 486 -16.51 4.05 -4.81
CA THR A 486 -16.23 2.62 -4.89
C THR A 486 -15.71 2.27 -6.27
N ASP A 487 -14.56 1.61 -6.31
CA ASP A 487 -13.98 1.03 -7.52
C ASP A 487 -14.51 -0.38 -7.74
N ASP A 488 -15.02 -0.63 -8.93
CA ASP A 488 -15.60 -1.92 -9.27
C ASP A 488 -14.55 -3.03 -9.19
N ARG A 489 -13.27 -2.74 -9.46
CA ARG A 489 -12.20 -3.73 -9.33
C ARG A 489 -12.02 -4.21 -7.91
N VAL A 490 -12.27 -3.34 -6.92
CA VAL A 490 -12.27 -3.70 -5.50
C VAL A 490 -13.50 -4.53 -5.17
N ARG A 491 -14.69 -4.09 -5.59
CA ARG A 491 -15.95 -4.80 -5.34
C ARG A 491 -15.89 -6.23 -5.84
N PHE A 492 -15.28 -6.43 -7.00
CA PHE A 492 -15.20 -7.69 -7.71
C PHE A 492 -13.85 -8.38 -7.57
N GLU A 493 -12.97 -7.95 -6.66
CA GLU A 493 -11.69 -8.64 -6.37
C GLU A 493 -10.83 -8.89 -7.63
N SER A 494 -10.91 -8.00 -8.62
CA SER A 494 -10.15 -8.10 -9.88
C SER A 494 -8.84 -7.35 -9.77
N ALA A 495 -7.88 -7.65 -10.65
CA ALA A 495 -6.55 -7.06 -10.59
C ALA A 495 -6.57 -5.52 -10.46
N PRO A 496 -5.77 -4.93 -9.55
CA PRO A 496 -4.75 -5.57 -8.71
C PRO A 496 -5.25 -6.09 -7.35
N PHE A 497 -6.56 -6.19 -7.14
CA PHE A 497 -7.19 -6.63 -5.88
C PHE A 497 -7.52 -8.13 -5.85
N ASP A 498 -7.04 -8.88 -6.84
CA ASP A 498 -7.10 -10.33 -6.83
C ASP A 498 -6.18 -10.91 -5.75
N HIS A 499 -6.52 -12.09 -5.25
CA HIS A 499 -5.87 -12.65 -4.08
C HIS A 499 -5.94 -14.18 -3.99
N PRO A 500 -5.00 -14.81 -3.27
CA PRO A 500 -5.14 -16.19 -2.83
C PRO A 500 -6.38 -16.43 -1.96
N GLN A 501 -6.77 -17.69 -1.81
CA GLN A 501 -7.82 -18.10 -0.90
C GLN A 501 -7.49 -17.73 0.55
N LEU A 502 -8.51 -17.33 1.31
CA LEU A 502 -8.42 -17.03 2.73
C LEU A 502 -9.51 -17.74 3.52
N PHE A 503 -9.22 -18.15 4.75
CA PHE A 503 -10.21 -18.62 5.71
C PHE A 503 -10.27 -17.64 6.87
N ILE A 504 -11.42 -17.02 7.06
CA ILE A 504 -11.64 -16.00 8.09
C ILE A 504 -12.45 -16.62 9.24
N PRO A 505 -11.98 -16.53 10.49
CA PRO A 505 -12.78 -16.91 11.65
C PRO A 505 -14.07 -16.09 11.75
N ASN A 506 -15.18 -16.79 11.93
CA ASN A 506 -16.51 -16.21 12.08
C ASN A 506 -17.22 -16.76 13.33
N GLY A 507 -16.57 -16.56 14.48
CA GLY A 507 -17.07 -17.01 15.77
C GLY A 507 -16.85 -18.50 16.00
N HIS A 508 -17.58 -19.03 16.96
CA HIS A 508 -17.47 -20.43 17.40
C HIS A 508 -18.84 -21.11 17.33
N PRO A 509 -18.90 -22.41 17.02
CA PRO A 509 -20.15 -23.18 17.12
C PRO A 509 -20.77 -23.03 18.50
N GLY A 510 -22.05 -22.67 18.54
CA GLY A 510 -22.79 -22.37 19.78
C GLY A 510 -23.24 -20.91 19.85
N ASP A 511 -23.24 -20.35 21.05
CA ASP A 511 -23.70 -18.99 21.35
C ASP A 511 -22.89 -18.36 22.50
N ALA A 512 -23.44 -17.32 23.13
CA ALA A 512 -22.80 -16.60 24.24
C ALA A 512 -22.84 -17.35 25.58
N ALA A 513 -23.57 -18.45 25.68
CA ALA A 513 -23.66 -19.30 26.87
C ALA A 513 -22.92 -20.63 26.70
N HIS A 514 -22.75 -21.09 25.45
CA HIS A 514 -22.13 -22.38 25.17
C HIS A 514 -21.23 -22.34 23.93
N VAL A 515 -20.04 -22.95 24.05
CA VAL A 515 -19.09 -23.16 22.95
C VAL A 515 -18.52 -24.57 23.03
N THR A 516 -18.03 -25.09 21.90
CA THR A 516 -17.36 -26.39 21.86
C THR A 516 -15.86 -26.22 22.11
N ASP A 517 -15.32 -26.84 23.15
CA ASP A 517 -13.87 -26.89 23.44
C ASP A 517 -13.16 -27.83 22.45
N ASP A 518 -12.03 -27.38 21.90
CA ASP A 518 -11.14 -28.15 21.02
C ASP A 518 -10.31 -29.21 21.77
N GLY A 519 -10.48 -29.30 23.10
CA GLY A 519 -9.76 -30.21 23.99
C GLY A 519 -8.50 -29.60 24.58
N THR A 520 -8.19 -28.33 24.26
CA THR A 520 -7.05 -27.58 24.79
C THR A 520 -7.46 -26.44 25.73
N GLY A 521 -8.76 -26.24 25.95
CA GLY A 521 -9.32 -25.09 26.65
C GLY A 521 -9.57 -23.90 25.72
N THR A 522 -9.63 -24.12 24.41
CA THR A 522 -9.95 -23.11 23.40
C THR A 522 -11.18 -23.53 22.61
N ALA A 523 -12.04 -22.59 22.26
CA ALA A 523 -13.22 -22.87 21.46
C ALA A 523 -12.83 -23.19 20.00
N THR A 524 -13.48 -24.19 19.41
CA THR A 524 -13.34 -24.49 17.96
C THR A 524 -13.83 -23.32 17.12
N ASP A 525 -13.16 -23.01 16.01
CA ASP A 525 -13.58 -21.93 15.11
C ASP A 525 -14.59 -22.39 14.06
N THR A 526 -15.58 -21.54 13.81
CA THR A 526 -16.32 -21.55 12.54
C THR A 526 -15.54 -20.71 11.53
N LEU A 527 -15.23 -21.25 10.36
CA LEU A 527 -14.48 -20.55 9.32
C LEU A 527 -15.39 -20.20 8.14
N VAL A 528 -15.24 -18.99 7.62
CA VAL A 528 -15.79 -18.56 6.33
C VAL A 528 -14.68 -18.61 5.30
N GLU A 529 -14.93 -19.29 4.18
CA GLU A 529 -14.02 -19.30 3.05
C GLU A 529 -14.23 -18.04 2.20
N VAL A 530 -13.12 -17.37 1.92
CA VAL A 530 -13.00 -16.40 0.84
C VAL A 530 -12.20 -17.10 -0.28
N PRO A 531 -12.82 -17.39 -1.43
CA PRO A 531 -12.17 -18.10 -2.52
C PRO A 531 -10.94 -17.37 -3.05
N ALA A 532 -10.07 -18.07 -3.80
CA ALA A 532 -9.03 -17.39 -4.55
C ALA A 532 -9.66 -16.65 -5.74
N SER A 533 -9.22 -15.43 -6.00
CA SER A 533 -9.60 -14.63 -7.17
C SER A 533 -8.41 -14.52 -8.12
N GLY A 534 -8.66 -14.64 -9.43
CA GLY A 534 -7.67 -14.37 -10.47
C GLY A 534 -7.80 -12.95 -11.01
N ALA A 535 -6.95 -12.55 -11.96
CA ALA A 535 -6.91 -11.17 -12.44
C ALA A 535 -8.25 -10.63 -12.99
N ALA A 536 -9.13 -11.50 -13.48
CA ALA A 536 -10.47 -11.13 -13.97
C ALA A 536 -11.47 -10.81 -12.85
N GLY A 537 -11.17 -11.16 -11.61
CA GLY A 537 -12.05 -10.97 -10.46
C GLY A 537 -13.08 -12.08 -10.23
N SER A 538 -13.83 -11.91 -9.16
CA SER A 538 -15.03 -12.68 -8.82
C SER A 538 -16.26 -12.10 -9.54
N CYS A 539 -17.12 -12.99 -10.02
CA CYS A 539 -18.40 -12.61 -10.64
C CYS A 539 -19.47 -12.20 -9.60
N VAL A 540 -19.29 -12.57 -8.33
CA VAL A 540 -20.08 -12.11 -7.20
C VAL A 540 -19.22 -11.16 -6.38
N GLY A 541 -19.68 -9.92 -6.18
CA GLY A 541 -18.96 -8.96 -5.37
C GLY A 541 -18.92 -9.34 -3.89
N VAL A 542 -18.02 -8.70 -3.14
CA VAL A 542 -17.89 -8.87 -1.67
C VAL A 542 -19.17 -8.58 -0.88
N ASP A 543 -20.11 -7.85 -1.47
CA ASP A 543 -21.43 -7.53 -0.93
C ASP A 543 -22.52 -8.55 -1.31
N GLY A 544 -22.13 -9.63 -2.00
CA GLY A 544 -23.02 -10.66 -2.52
C GLY A 544 -23.77 -10.23 -3.79
N THR A 545 -23.46 -9.08 -4.38
CA THR A 545 -24.13 -8.61 -5.60
C THR A 545 -23.55 -9.28 -6.86
N PRO A 546 -24.39 -9.91 -7.72
CA PRO A 546 -23.92 -10.48 -8.98
C PRO A 546 -23.56 -9.40 -10.01
N HIS A 547 -22.47 -9.59 -10.75
CA HIS A 547 -22.11 -8.77 -11.91
C HIS A 547 -22.80 -9.29 -13.20
N PHE A 548 -23.01 -8.43 -14.21
CA PHE A 548 -23.54 -8.81 -15.52
C PHE A 548 -22.49 -9.57 -16.35
N ALA A 549 -22.24 -10.82 -15.96
CA ALA A 549 -21.72 -11.95 -16.72
C ALA A 549 -21.51 -13.18 -15.79
N CYS A 550 -22.31 -13.34 -14.73
CA CYS A 550 -22.22 -14.55 -13.91
C CYS A 550 -22.73 -15.77 -14.69
N PRO A 551 -21.99 -16.90 -14.70
CA PRO A 551 -22.61 -18.18 -15.01
C PRO A 551 -23.78 -18.41 -14.04
N VAL A 552 -24.98 -18.59 -14.55
CA VAL A 552 -26.16 -19.01 -13.78
C VAL A 552 -26.43 -20.48 -14.09
N CYS A 553 -26.87 -21.24 -13.09
CA CYS A 553 -27.23 -22.65 -13.25
C CYS A 553 -28.74 -22.82 -13.21
N GLY A 554 -29.25 -23.86 -13.87
CA GLY A 554 -30.56 -24.56 -13.84
C GLY A 554 -31.86 -23.83 -13.43
N ASP A 555 -31.83 -22.97 -12.41
CA ASP A 555 -32.93 -22.18 -11.86
C ASP A 555 -32.79 -20.66 -12.12
N LYS A 556 -31.77 -20.24 -12.87
CA LYS A 556 -31.39 -18.84 -13.15
C LYS A 556 -30.96 -18.04 -11.91
N LYS A 557 -30.56 -18.73 -10.83
CA LYS A 557 -29.92 -18.11 -9.66
C LYS A 557 -28.42 -18.38 -9.68
N VAL A 558 -27.70 -17.63 -8.86
CA VAL A 558 -26.24 -17.70 -8.76
C VAL A 558 -25.86 -18.53 -7.54
N ASN A 559 -25.25 -19.69 -7.78
CA ASN A 559 -24.42 -20.45 -6.84
C ASN A 559 -25.11 -20.90 -5.54
N GLN A 560 -25.81 -22.04 -5.58
CA GLN A 560 -26.32 -22.75 -4.40
C GLN A 560 -25.74 -24.17 -4.30
N ALA A 561 -25.64 -24.68 -3.07
CA ALA A 561 -25.08 -26.00 -2.76
C ALA A 561 -25.82 -27.20 -3.39
N SER A 562 -27.00 -26.98 -4.00
CA SER A 562 -27.83 -28.00 -4.64
C SER A 562 -27.83 -27.96 -6.18
N GLU A 563 -27.02 -27.10 -6.80
CA GLU A 563 -27.07 -26.84 -8.25
C GLU A 563 -26.28 -27.86 -9.10
N GLN A 564 -26.63 -27.94 -10.40
CA GLN A 564 -25.95 -28.74 -11.44
C GLN A 564 -25.84 -27.89 -12.72
N CYS A 565 -24.74 -27.99 -13.47
CA CYS A 565 -24.55 -27.28 -14.74
C CYS A 565 -25.63 -27.64 -15.76
N ASP A 566 -26.22 -26.63 -16.41
CA ASP A 566 -27.33 -26.75 -17.35
C ASP A 566 -27.00 -26.29 -18.78
N GLY A 567 -25.79 -26.53 -19.28
CA GLY A 567 -25.40 -26.29 -20.67
C GLY A 567 -25.38 -24.83 -21.15
N ALA A 568 -26.09 -23.90 -20.49
CA ALA A 568 -26.02 -22.46 -20.72
C ALA A 568 -24.75 -21.85 -20.10
N ASP A 569 -24.33 -22.37 -18.94
CA ASP A 569 -23.04 -22.15 -18.26
C ASP A 569 -21.82 -22.51 -19.14
N SER A 570 -22.01 -23.46 -20.05
CA SER A 570 -20.93 -24.03 -20.85
C SER A 570 -20.46 -23.07 -21.93
N ALA A 571 -21.29 -22.10 -22.35
CA ALA A 571 -20.87 -21.02 -23.24
C ALA A 571 -19.97 -19.99 -22.54
N LEU A 572 -20.15 -19.78 -21.23
CA LEU A 572 -19.35 -18.84 -20.42
C LEU A 572 -18.07 -19.51 -19.88
N CYS A 573 -18.09 -20.81 -19.58
CA CYS A 573 -16.94 -21.58 -19.08
C CYS A 573 -16.22 -22.42 -20.16
N ARG A 574 -16.19 -22.00 -21.44
CA ARG A 574 -15.58 -22.73 -22.57
C ARG A 574 -15.85 -24.26 -22.57
N GLY A 575 -17.06 -24.68 -22.22
CA GLY A 575 -17.52 -26.06 -22.22
C GLY A 575 -17.14 -26.90 -21.00
N ARG A 576 -16.78 -26.30 -19.86
CA ARG A 576 -16.27 -27.07 -18.70
C ARG A 576 -16.83 -26.67 -17.32
N CYS A 577 -18.05 -26.17 -17.19
CA CYS A 577 -18.62 -25.85 -15.87
C CYS A 577 -18.49 -27.01 -14.85
N ARG A 578 -18.08 -26.70 -13.61
CA ARG A 578 -18.01 -27.64 -12.48
C ARG A 578 -19.38 -27.75 -11.80
N ALA A 579 -19.61 -28.82 -11.04
CA ALA A 579 -20.89 -29.06 -10.35
C ALA A 579 -21.33 -27.93 -9.38
N ASP A 580 -20.40 -27.06 -8.96
CA ASP A 580 -20.64 -25.85 -8.15
C ASP A 580 -20.79 -24.57 -9.00
N CYS A 581 -21.03 -24.71 -10.30
CA CYS A 581 -21.22 -23.60 -11.24
C CYS A 581 -19.97 -22.70 -11.43
N THR A 582 -18.78 -23.15 -11.00
CA THR A 582 -17.51 -22.47 -11.24
C THR A 582 -16.86 -22.90 -12.57
N CYS A 583 -16.10 -22.00 -13.20
CA CYS A 583 -15.28 -22.36 -14.35
C CYS A 583 -13.98 -23.05 -13.87
N PRO A 584 -13.59 -24.20 -14.43
CA PRO A 584 -12.27 -24.77 -14.21
C PRO A 584 -11.22 -23.91 -14.94
N PRO A 585 -9.95 -23.97 -14.50
CA PRO A 585 -8.88 -23.19 -15.08
C PRO A 585 -8.81 -23.43 -16.60
N ALA A 586 -8.66 -22.34 -17.35
CA ALA A 586 -8.58 -22.38 -18.79
C ALA A 586 -7.40 -23.26 -19.25
N PRO A 587 -7.57 -24.14 -20.26
CA PRO A 587 -6.42 -24.72 -20.94
C PRO A 587 -5.63 -23.59 -21.61
N THR A 588 -4.32 -23.58 -21.36
CA THR A 588 -3.36 -22.60 -21.88
C THR A 588 -3.57 -22.35 -23.37
N ALA A 589 -3.92 -21.10 -23.72
CA ALA A 589 -3.99 -20.62 -25.09
C ALA A 589 -3.26 -19.29 -25.20
N ALA A 590 -2.46 -19.18 -26.27
CA ALA A 590 -1.53 -18.10 -26.58
C ALA A 590 -2.16 -16.69 -26.56
N ALA A 591 -1.29 -15.70 -26.28
CA ALA A 591 -1.61 -14.28 -26.26
C ALA A 591 -2.17 -13.78 -27.62
N PRO A 592 -3.16 -12.88 -27.63
CA PRO A 592 -3.64 -12.25 -28.86
C PRO A 592 -2.78 -11.04 -29.21
N THR A 593 -2.20 -11.05 -30.41
CA THR A 593 -1.69 -9.86 -31.09
C THR A 593 -2.83 -8.98 -31.56
N ALA A 594 -2.70 -7.67 -31.33
CA ALA A 594 -3.61 -6.63 -31.79
C ALA A 594 -3.72 -6.60 -33.34
N ALA A 595 -4.95 -6.44 -33.83
CA ALA A 595 -5.22 -6.13 -35.23
C ALA A 595 -5.75 -4.69 -35.34
N ALA A 596 -5.07 -3.89 -36.17
CA ALA A 596 -5.60 -2.67 -36.79
C ALA A 596 -6.08 -3.02 -38.23
N PRO A 597 -6.92 -2.19 -38.88
CA PRO A 597 -7.94 -2.64 -39.82
C PRO A 597 -7.43 -2.80 -41.26
N THR A 598 -8.01 -3.75 -41.99
CA THR A 598 -7.78 -3.97 -43.42
C THR A 598 -8.80 -3.24 -44.29
N ALA A 599 -8.30 -2.49 -45.29
CA ALA A 599 -9.00 -2.19 -46.53
C ALA A 599 -8.43 -3.07 -47.67
N THR A 600 -9.34 -3.58 -48.48
CA THR A 600 -9.25 -4.56 -49.57
C THR A 600 -8.37 -4.20 -50.77
N ALA A 601 -7.64 -5.20 -51.34
CA ALA A 601 -7.65 -5.61 -52.76
C ALA A 601 -6.67 -6.81 -53.03
N PRO A 602 -6.85 -7.62 -54.09
CA PRO A 602 -6.46 -9.05 -54.12
C PRO A 602 -5.32 -9.44 -55.09
N THR A 603 -4.96 -10.74 -55.03
CA THR A 603 -4.13 -11.57 -55.97
C THR A 603 -2.60 -11.43 -55.84
N ALA A 604 -1.74 -12.47 -55.85
CA ALA A 604 -1.83 -13.86 -56.32
C ALA A 604 -0.87 -14.79 -55.51
N ALA A 605 -1.08 -16.10 -55.66
CA ALA A 605 -0.53 -17.22 -54.89
C ALA A 605 0.92 -17.63 -55.23
N VAL A 606 1.67 -18.17 -54.24
CA VAL A 606 2.75 -19.19 -54.32
C VAL A 606 2.87 -19.89 -52.93
N PRO A 607 3.23 -21.20 -52.81
CA PRO A 607 2.66 -22.11 -51.82
C PRO A 607 3.47 -22.32 -50.52
N THR A 608 2.77 -23.02 -49.61
CA THR A 608 3.12 -23.61 -48.31
C THR A 608 4.52 -24.23 -48.16
N ALA A 609 5.18 -23.91 -47.04
CA ALA A 609 6.03 -24.83 -46.27
C ALA A 609 5.91 -24.50 -44.77
N ALA A 610 5.72 -25.54 -43.95
CA ALA A 610 5.41 -25.48 -42.52
C ALA A 610 6.58 -24.93 -41.68
N VAL A 611 6.25 -24.18 -40.62
CA VAL A 611 7.19 -23.81 -39.54
C VAL A 611 6.82 -24.60 -38.27
N PRO A 612 7.76 -25.34 -37.67
CA PRO A 612 7.55 -26.06 -36.43
C PRO A 612 7.61 -25.13 -35.20
N THR A 613 6.85 -25.50 -34.17
CA THR A 613 6.81 -24.91 -32.84
C THR A 613 8.18 -24.92 -32.14
N ALA A 614 8.67 -23.76 -31.69
CA ALA A 614 9.97 -23.62 -31.03
C ALA A 614 9.93 -24.09 -29.56
N ALA A 615 10.78 -25.06 -29.24
CA ALA A 615 11.16 -25.47 -27.90
C ALA A 615 12.24 -24.55 -27.30
N SER A 616 12.48 -24.66 -25.99
CA SER A 616 13.60 -24.00 -25.28
C SER A 616 14.96 -24.30 -25.95
N PRO A 617 15.92 -23.35 -25.95
CA PRO A 617 17.20 -23.53 -26.65
C PRO A 617 18.04 -24.63 -25.99
N ARG A 618 18.63 -25.50 -26.82
CA ARG A 618 19.56 -26.58 -26.43
C ARG A 618 20.81 -26.49 -27.31
N CYS A 619 21.98 -26.76 -26.74
CA CYS A 619 23.26 -26.93 -27.43
C CYS A 619 23.61 -28.42 -27.28
N GLY A 620 23.84 -29.16 -28.38
CA GLY A 620 23.96 -30.63 -28.37
C GLY A 620 22.66 -31.39 -28.67
N ASP A 621 22.75 -32.72 -28.76
CA ASP A 621 21.85 -33.69 -29.44
C ASP A 621 20.39 -33.83 -28.92
N ASN A 622 19.86 -32.87 -28.17
CA ASN A 622 18.53 -32.88 -27.56
C ASN A 622 18.29 -33.93 -26.46
N VAL A 623 19.32 -34.53 -25.85
CA VAL A 623 19.19 -35.45 -24.68
C VAL A 623 19.60 -34.76 -23.36
N VAL A 624 19.25 -35.33 -22.19
CA VAL A 624 19.61 -34.82 -20.85
C VAL A 624 20.98 -35.38 -20.42
N ASP A 625 21.92 -34.46 -20.16
CA ASP A 625 23.16 -34.51 -19.37
C ASP A 625 23.92 -35.85 -19.21
N GLN A 626 25.08 -35.98 -19.87
CA GLN A 626 26.15 -36.91 -19.48
C GLN A 626 27.48 -36.19 -19.26
N ALA A 627 28.35 -36.76 -18.42
CA ALA A 627 29.53 -36.09 -17.83
C ALA A 627 30.72 -35.81 -18.78
N ASN A 628 30.58 -36.05 -20.10
CA ASN A 628 31.74 -36.16 -21.01
C ASN A 628 31.60 -35.39 -22.35
N GLU A 629 30.59 -34.55 -22.55
CA GLU A 629 30.30 -33.96 -23.87
C GLU A 629 31.05 -32.64 -24.15
N GLN A 630 31.46 -32.42 -25.41
CA GLN A 630 32.18 -31.22 -25.87
C GLN A 630 31.37 -30.50 -26.96
N CYS A 631 31.38 -29.16 -26.92
CA CYS A 631 30.69 -28.28 -27.86
C CYS A 631 31.26 -28.39 -29.29
N ASP A 632 30.42 -28.69 -30.29
CA ASP A 632 30.83 -28.92 -31.69
C ASP A 632 30.79 -27.66 -32.58
N GLY A 633 30.38 -26.51 -32.03
CA GLY A 633 30.53 -25.20 -32.67
C GLY A 633 29.42 -24.79 -33.64
N ALA A 634 28.25 -25.45 -33.63
CA ALA A 634 27.09 -25.05 -34.42
C ALA A 634 25.93 -24.54 -33.55
N ASP A 635 25.75 -23.21 -33.48
CA ASP A 635 24.69 -22.58 -32.69
C ASP A 635 23.33 -22.56 -33.43
N SER A 636 22.22 -22.71 -32.71
CA SER A 636 20.87 -22.43 -33.24
C SER A 636 20.62 -20.93 -33.36
N ALA A 637 19.76 -20.49 -34.30
CA ALA A 637 19.42 -19.07 -34.53
C ALA A 637 18.83 -18.32 -33.30
N SER A 638 18.57 -19.03 -32.19
CA SER A 638 18.06 -18.49 -30.93
C SER A 638 19.13 -18.27 -29.85
N CYS A 639 20.40 -18.58 -30.13
CA CYS A 639 21.54 -18.37 -29.22
C CYS A 639 22.61 -17.52 -29.94
N ALA A 640 22.66 -16.21 -29.64
CA ALA A 640 23.57 -15.28 -30.31
C ALA A 640 24.95 -15.26 -29.62
N GLY A 641 25.83 -16.19 -30.02
CA GLY A 641 27.23 -16.25 -29.60
C GLY A 641 27.69 -17.70 -29.35
N ALA A 642 29.00 -17.94 -29.54
CA ALA A 642 29.60 -19.27 -29.41
C ALA A 642 29.27 -19.91 -28.04
N CYS A 643 28.71 -21.11 -28.09
CA CYS A 643 28.28 -21.90 -26.94
C CYS A 643 29.40 -22.07 -25.87
N ARG A 644 29.03 -21.98 -24.58
CA ARG A 644 29.96 -22.08 -23.45
C ARG A 644 30.41 -23.52 -23.20
N THR A 645 31.52 -23.70 -22.49
CA THR A 645 32.07 -25.03 -22.12
C THR A 645 31.15 -25.86 -21.23
N ASP A 646 30.10 -25.27 -20.65
CA ASP A 646 29.05 -25.93 -19.86
C ASP A 646 27.75 -26.14 -20.64
N CYS A 647 27.78 -26.01 -21.97
CA CYS A 647 26.64 -26.13 -22.88
C CYS A 647 25.46 -25.18 -22.58
N THR A 648 25.73 -24.05 -21.91
CA THR A 648 24.74 -22.98 -21.69
C THR A 648 24.89 -21.83 -22.69
N CYS A 649 23.77 -21.21 -23.07
CA CYS A 649 23.79 -19.95 -23.81
C CYS A 649 24.36 -18.84 -22.90
N PRO A 650 25.22 -17.93 -23.43
CA PRO A 650 25.57 -16.72 -22.70
C PRO A 650 24.29 -15.90 -22.38
N PRO A 651 24.23 -15.20 -21.23
CA PRO A 651 23.04 -14.43 -20.86
C PRO A 651 22.72 -13.39 -21.93
N SER A 652 21.43 -13.30 -22.29
CA SER A 652 20.95 -12.33 -23.29
C SER A 652 21.42 -10.91 -22.93
N PRO A 653 21.84 -10.08 -23.90
CA PRO A 653 22.20 -8.70 -23.63
C PRO A 653 21.05 -8.00 -22.92
N ARG A 654 21.30 -7.41 -21.74
CA ARG A 654 20.29 -6.60 -21.03
C ARG A 654 19.79 -5.51 -21.98
N ALA A 655 18.49 -5.25 -22.01
CA ALA A 655 17.97 -4.08 -22.71
C ALA A 655 18.60 -2.81 -22.11
N ALA A 656 18.97 -1.85 -22.95
CA ALA A 656 19.44 -0.55 -22.47
C ALA A 656 18.25 0.19 -21.86
N VAL A 657 18.42 0.66 -20.62
CA VAL A 657 17.38 1.38 -19.87
C VAL A 657 17.97 2.69 -19.38
N GLY A 658 17.23 3.77 -19.58
CA GLY A 658 17.48 5.06 -18.94
C GLY A 658 16.38 5.39 -17.95
N VAL A 659 16.76 5.82 -16.75
CA VAL A 659 15.84 6.23 -15.69
C VAL A 659 16.17 7.65 -15.28
N VAL A 660 15.17 8.54 -15.24
CA VAL A 660 15.32 9.86 -14.63
C VAL A 660 15.27 9.67 -13.11
N GLU A 661 16.42 9.79 -12.45
CA GLU A 661 16.60 9.55 -11.01
C GLU A 661 16.29 10.75 -10.15
N ALA A 662 16.40 11.95 -10.72
CA ALA A 662 16.09 13.21 -10.09
C ALA A 662 15.73 14.28 -11.12
N ASP A 663 14.79 15.15 -10.80
CA ASP A 663 14.55 16.42 -11.45
C ASP A 663 14.19 17.52 -10.44
N ALA A 664 14.69 18.73 -10.68
CA ALA A 664 14.41 19.85 -9.78
C ALA A 664 14.43 21.15 -10.54
N MET A 665 13.58 22.10 -10.16
CA MET A 665 13.69 23.47 -10.64
C MET A 665 14.33 24.38 -9.61
N VAL A 666 14.95 25.46 -10.08
CA VAL A 666 15.43 26.54 -9.23
C VAL A 666 14.87 27.86 -9.74
N ASN A 667 14.64 28.79 -8.83
CA ASN A 667 14.03 30.07 -9.14
C ASN A 667 14.88 31.20 -8.58
N ALA A 668 15.42 32.04 -9.45
CA ALA A 668 16.28 33.17 -9.08
C ALA A 668 15.55 34.22 -8.23
N ALA A 669 14.22 34.34 -8.34
CA ALA A 669 13.43 35.23 -7.50
C ALA A 669 13.28 34.74 -6.04
N THR A 670 13.47 33.44 -5.79
CA THR A 670 13.44 32.85 -4.44
C THR A 670 14.68 32.00 -4.19
N PRO A 671 15.88 32.61 -4.12
CA PRO A 671 17.14 31.90 -4.33
C PRO A 671 17.54 30.91 -3.21
N ALA A 672 16.86 30.95 -2.06
CA ALA A 672 17.09 30.05 -0.92
C ALA A 672 16.06 28.91 -0.80
N LYS A 673 15.03 28.87 -1.66
CA LYS A 673 13.99 27.83 -1.61
C LYS A 673 14.34 26.70 -2.57
N SER A 674 14.34 25.47 -2.07
CA SER A 674 14.33 24.27 -2.91
C SER A 674 12.94 24.07 -3.52
N LYS A 675 12.90 23.50 -4.73
CA LYS A 675 11.67 23.14 -5.45
C LYS A 675 11.70 21.72 -5.99
N GLY A 676 12.56 20.85 -5.44
CA GLY A 676 12.58 19.42 -5.72
C GLY A 676 11.21 18.73 -5.65
N PRO A 677 10.41 18.90 -4.58
CA PRO A 677 9.13 18.19 -4.46
C PRO A 677 7.98 18.81 -5.30
N SER A 678 8.28 19.75 -6.21
CA SER A 678 7.25 20.41 -7.02
C SER A 678 6.87 19.54 -8.20
N ALA A 679 5.59 19.17 -8.33
CA ALA A 679 5.02 18.45 -9.48
C ALA A 679 5.18 19.13 -10.86
N ARG A 680 5.84 20.30 -10.91
CA ARG A 680 6.06 21.10 -12.11
C ARG A 680 7.46 21.68 -12.11
N LEU A 681 8.10 21.60 -13.27
CA LEU A 681 9.37 22.24 -13.60
C LEU A 681 9.09 23.49 -14.43
N GLU A 682 9.38 24.66 -13.88
CA GLU A 682 9.26 25.93 -14.60
C GLU A 682 10.60 26.33 -15.20
N VAL A 683 10.59 26.72 -16.48
CA VAL A 683 11.79 27.18 -17.19
C VAL A 683 11.48 28.53 -17.84
N ASP A 684 12.22 29.56 -17.43
CA ASP A 684 11.90 30.97 -17.71
C ASP A 684 13.17 31.83 -17.75
N GLY A 685 13.18 32.85 -18.58
CA GLY A 685 14.26 33.84 -18.68
C GLY A 685 14.09 35.06 -17.75
N SER A 686 12.89 35.32 -17.20
CA SER A 686 12.69 36.44 -16.27
C SER A 686 11.44 36.31 -15.38
N PRO A 687 11.59 36.13 -14.04
CA PRO A 687 12.85 35.85 -13.36
C PRO A 687 13.41 34.51 -13.85
N VAL A 688 14.75 34.40 -13.89
CA VAL A 688 15.42 33.20 -14.39
C VAL A 688 15.02 31.97 -13.58
N LYS A 689 14.58 30.93 -14.28
CA LYS A 689 14.27 29.61 -13.74
C LYS A 689 14.87 28.54 -14.62
N HIS A 690 15.56 27.60 -14.00
CA HIS A 690 16.17 26.46 -14.67
C HIS A 690 15.60 25.17 -14.10
N ALA A 691 15.50 24.14 -14.93
CA ALA A 691 15.23 22.78 -14.48
C ALA A 691 16.48 21.92 -14.67
N PHE A 692 16.75 21.02 -13.72
CA PHE A 692 17.87 20.10 -13.74
C PHE A 692 17.34 18.66 -13.76
N PHE A 693 18.05 17.77 -14.44
CA PHE A 693 17.71 16.36 -14.55
C PHE A 693 18.96 15.52 -14.31
N ARG A 694 18.82 14.43 -13.56
CA ARG A 694 19.85 13.39 -13.40
C ARG A 694 19.29 12.07 -13.92
N VAL A 695 19.97 11.48 -14.88
CA VAL A 695 19.56 10.27 -15.57
C VAL A 695 20.61 9.19 -15.35
N ARG A 696 20.18 7.99 -14.93
CA ARG A 696 21.02 6.80 -14.96
C ARG A 696 20.74 5.99 -16.20
N VAL A 697 21.78 5.70 -16.97
CA VAL A 697 21.77 4.79 -18.11
C VAL A 697 22.45 3.50 -17.69
N SER A 698 21.82 2.37 -17.98
CA SER A 698 22.36 1.04 -17.70
C SER A 698 22.00 0.04 -18.79
N GLY A 699 22.81 -1.00 -18.95
CA GLY A 699 22.54 -2.04 -19.94
C GLY A 699 22.85 -1.62 -21.37
N VAL A 700 23.73 -0.65 -21.61
CA VAL A 700 24.32 -0.34 -22.92
C VAL A 700 25.47 -1.31 -23.21
N GLY A 701 26.36 -1.54 -22.25
CA GLY A 701 27.53 -2.41 -22.40
C GLY A 701 28.49 -1.91 -23.50
N ALA A 702 28.97 -2.81 -24.36
CA ALA A 702 29.85 -2.45 -25.48
C ALA A 702 29.12 -1.93 -26.74
N ARG A 703 27.79 -1.84 -26.70
CA ARG A 703 26.98 -1.38 -27.84
C ARG A 703 27.05 0.14 -27.98
N GLN A 704 26.96 0.61 -29.22
CA GLN A 704 26.91 2.04 -29.52
C GLN A 704 25.49 2.58 -29.29
N VAL A 705 25.35 3.73 -28.63
CA VAL A 705 24.07 4.41 -28.47
C VAL A 705 23.67 5.04 -29.81
N THR A 706 22.51 4.67 -30.35
CA THR A 706 22.01 5.18 -31.64
C THR A 706 21.03 6.33 -31.47
N SER A 707 20.31 6.40 -30.35
CA SER A 707 19.48 7.54 -29.98
C SER A 707 19.29 7.60 -28.47
N ALA A 708 19.33 8.80 -27.88
CA ALA A 708 18.90 9.05 -26.52
C ALA A 708 18.07 10.34 -26.46
N ARG A 709 16.89 10.27 -25.86
CA ARG A 709 15.95 11.39 -25.78
C ARG A 709 15.41 11.55 -24.36
N LEU A 710 15.44 12.79 -23.86
CA LEU A 710 14.70 13.18 -22.67
C LEU A 710 13.33 13.70 -23.12
N ARG A 711 12.28 12.93 -22.84
CA ARG A 711 10.90 13.23 -23.17
C ARG A 711 10.22 13.93 -22.00
N LEU A 712 9.71 15.13 -22.25
CA LEU A 712 8.98 15.95 -21.28
C LEU A 712 7.57 16.24 -21.79
N GLN A 713 6.59 16.38 -20.89
CA GLN A 713 5.24 16.83 -21.24
C GLN A 713 4.97 18.22 -20.67
N VAL A 714 4.54 19.14 -21.53
CA VAL A 714 4.04 20.46 -21.11
C VAL A 714 2.81 20.25 -20.25
N SER A 715 2.79 20.82 -19.05
CA SER A 715 1.71 20.62 -18.09
C SER A 715 0.36 21.04 -18.69
N ASN A 716 -0.71 20.32 -18.41
CA ASN A 716 -2.05 20.62 -18.95
C ASN A 716 -2.79 21.73 -18.16
N VAL A 717 -2.03 22.59 -17.49
CA VAL A 717 -2.52 23.67 -16.62
C VAL A 717 -2.40 24.98 -17.37
N SER A 718 -3.43 25.84 -17.30
CA SER A 718 -3.45 27.14 -17.96
C SER A 718 -2.13 27.91 -17.81
N HIS A 719 -1.65 28.49 -18.91
CA HIS A 719 -0.38 29.23 -19.00
C HIS A 719 0.89 28.38 -18.86
N SER A 720 0.85 27.11 -19.26
CA SER A 720 2.05 26.26 -19.32
C SER A 720 2.71 26.22 -20.70
N GLN A 721 1.97 26.59 -21.75
CA GLN A 721 2.47 26.74 -23.11
C GLN A 721 3.42 27.93 -23.23
N SER A 722 4.38 27.86 -24.16
CA SER A 722 5.36 28.93 -24.38
C SER A 722 5.75 29.03 -25.85
N VAL A 723 6.23 30.22 -26.25
CA VAL A 723 6.88 30.43 -27.56
C VAL A 723 8.29 29.84 -27.63
N ALA A 724 8.86 29.39 -26.50
CA ALA A 724 10.14 28.70 -26.41
C ALA A 724 10.10 27.57 -25.38
N GLY A 725 10.17 26.32 -25.84
CA GLY A 725 10.17 25.12 -25.02
C GLY A 725 11.48 24.89 -24.25
N GLY A 726 12.55 25.59 -24.61
CA GLY A 726 13.81 25.65 -23.86
C GLY A 726 15.00 25.05 -24.60
N ARG A 727 16.18 25.21 -24.00
CA ARG A 727 17.48 24.70 -24.46
C ARG A 727 18.03 23.75 -23.41
N ILE A 728 18.30 22.50 -23.81
CA ILE A 728 18.90 21.52 -22.90
C ILE A 728 20.42 21.52 -23.05
N HIS A 729 21.11 21.54 -21.93
CA HIS A 729 22.57 21.48 -21.82
C HIS A 729 22.98 20.20 -21.09
N SER A 730 24.15 19.66 -21.42
CA SER A 730 24.82 18.77 -20.46
C SER A 730 25.38 19.57 -19.28
N VAL A 731 25.49 18.91 -18.13
CA VAL A 731 26.05 19.48 -16.90
C VAL A 731 27.06 18.50 -16.32
N THR A 732 28.28 18.96 -16.05
CA THR A 732 29.35 18.09 -15.54
C THR A 732 29.10 17.64 -14.10
N ASN A 733 28.52 18.53 -13.26
CA ASN A 733 28.28 18.23 -11.85
C ASN A 733 26.94 17.54 -11.62
N CYS A 734 26.99 16.24 -11.29
CA CYS A 734 25.83 15.43 -10.92
C CYS A 734 25.58 15.27 -9.41
N ALA A 735 26.41 15.88 -8.56
CA ALA A 735 26.39 15.69 -7.11
C ALA A 735 25.34 16.56 -6.38
N TRP A 736 24.43 17.19 -7.10
CA TRP A 736 23.34 17.96 -6.50
C TRP A 736 22.26 17.02 -5.95
N ASP A 737 21.60 17.44 -4.88
CA ASP A 737 20.50 16.71 -4.29
C ASP A 737 19.19 17.39 -4.68
N GLU A 738 18.29 16.61 -5.27
CA GLU A 738 16.96 17.03 -5.73
C GLU A 738 16.17 17.78 -4.65
N SER A 739 16.25 17.29 -3.42
CA SER A 739 15.50 17.84 -2.29
C SER A 739 16.09 19.16 -1.78
N THR A 740 17.37 19.45 -2.00
CA THR A 740 18.06 20.61 -1.40
C THR A 740 18.65 21.61 -2.41
N VAL A 741 18.59 21.32 -3.71
CA VAL A 741 19.10 22.23 -4.73
C VAL A 741 18.30 23.54 -4.76
N THR A 742 19.01 24.66 -4.69
CA THR A 742 18.45 26.02 -4.71
C THR A 742 19.14 26.83 -5.79
N ALA A 743 18.65 28.03 -6.12
CA ALA A 743 19.35 28.88 -7.09
C ALA A 743 20.77 29.28 -6.62
N LYS A 744 21.07 29.22 -5.31
CA LYS A 744 22.41 29.45 -4.75
C LYS A 744 23.33 28.23 -4.83
N THR A 745 22.76 27.02 -4.79
CA THR A 745 23.49 25.75 -4.74
C THR A 745 23.38 24.95 -6.03
N GLN A 746 22.73 25.50 -7.05
CA GLN A 746 22.54 24.85 -8.34
C GLN A 746 23.88 24.50 -8.99
N PRO A 747 23.94 23.38 -9.74
CA PRO A 747 25.07 23.11 -10.61
C PRO A 747 25.30 24.26 -11.59
N ALA A 748 26.57 24.52 -11.92
CA ALA A 748 26.88 25.41 -13.03
C ALA A 748 26.42 24.77 -14.35
N ILE A 749 25.73 25.53 -15.19
CA ILE A 749 25.38 25.11 -16.56
C ILE A 749 26.62 25.34 -17.42
N ASP A 750 27.49 24.33 -17.48
CA ASP A 750 28.86 24.42 -18.04
C ASP A 750 29.04 23.64 -19.35
N GLY A 751 28.09 22.78 -19.71
CA GLY A 751 28.14 21.99 -20.94
C GLY A 751 27.47 22.67 -22.16
N PRO A 752 27.76 22.16 -23.37
CA PRO A 752 27.15 22.65 -24.60
C PRO A 752 25.63 22.44 -24.63
N VAL A 753 24.93 23.26 -25.41
CA VAL A 753 23.54 23.02 -25.78
C VAL A 753 23.48 21.75 -26.64
N LEU A 754 22.69 20.77 -26.23
CA LEU A 754 22.50 19.51 -26.96
C LEU A 754 21.30 19.58 -27.91
N SER A 755 20.21 20.23 -27.47
CA SER A 755 18.98 20.38 -28.24
C SER A 755 18.22 21.65 -27.84
N THR A 756 17.43 22.19 -28.76
CA THR A 756 16.58 23.37 -28.55
C THR A 756 15.19 23.09 -29.10
N VAL A 757 14.17 23.34 -28.29
CA VAL A 757 12.76 23.18 -28.66
C VAL A 757 12.11 24.56 -28.82
N GLY A 758 11.45 24.77 -29.96
CA GLY A 758 10.72 26.00 -30.30
C GLY A 758 9.41 26.16 -29.54
N ALA A 759 8.39 26.78 -30.13
CA ALA A 759 7.11 26.97 -29.48
C ALA A 759 6.43 25.63 -29.12
N VAL A 760 5.83 25.57 -27.93
CA VAL A 760 5.18 24.38 -27.38
C VAL A 760 3.77 24.70 -26.89
N ALA A 761 2.84 23.79 -27.13
CA ALA A 761 1.43 23.90 -26.77
C ALA A 761 1.11 23.19 -25.45
N LEU A 762 -0.07 23.49 -24.89
CA LEU A 762 -0.56 22.89 -23.66
C LEU A 762 -0.72 21.37 -23.82
N GLY A 763 -0.23 20.58 -22.86
CA GLY A 763 -0.30 19.11 -22.90
C GLY A 763 0.63 18.43 -23.92
N GLN A 764 1.38 19.20 -24.72
CA GLN A 764 2.25 18.67 -25.76
C GLN A 764 3.42 17.87 -25.15
N VAL A 765 3.70 16.70 -25.71
CA VAL A 765 4.89 15.90 -25.41
C VAL A 765 6.01 16.34 -26.36
N VAL A 766 7.19 16.61 -25.81
CA VAL A 766 8.37 17.06 -26.55
C VAL A 766 9.58 16.19 -26.20
N ASP A 767 10.39 15.89 -27.21
CA ASP A 767 11.64 15.14 -27.06
C ASP A 767 12.83 16.09 -27.20
N PHE A 768 13.70 16.11 -26.19
CA PHE A 768 15.01 16.73 -26.27
C PHE A 768 16.04 15.67 -26.67
N ASP A 769 16.68 15.85 -27.81
CA ASP A 769 17.76 14.96 -28.27
C ASP A 769 19.02 15.19 -27.44
N VAL A 770 19.44 14.17 -26.71
CA VAL A 770 20.65 14.18 -25.86
C VAL A 770 21.61 13.08 -26.26
N THR A 771 21.45 12.51 -27.46
CA THR A 771 22.22 11.37 -27.96
C THR A 771 23.73 11.62 -27.88
N SER A 772 24.18 12.83 -28.22
CA SER A 772 25.60 13.21 -28.21
C SER A 772 26.25 13.23 -26.82
N ALA A 773 25.46 13.26 -25.74
CA ALA A 773 25.96 13.25 -24.37
C ALA A 773 26.10 11.85 -23.77
N ILE A 774 25.44 10.83 -24.35
CA ILE A 774 25.41 9.48 -23.78
C ILE A 774 26.48 8.61 -24.44
N GLN A 775 27.47 8.20 -23.67
CA GLN A 775 28.62 7.41 -24.15
C GLN A 775 28.59 5.94 -23.72
N GLY A 776 27.70 5.58 -22.79
CA GLY A 776 27.59 4.22 -22.25
C GLY A 776 26.77 4.16 -20.97
N ASP A 777 27.04 3.16 -20.15
CA ASP A 777 26.43 3.04 -18.81
C ASP A 777 27.02 4.10 -17.87
N GLY A 778 26.17 4.81 -17.14
CA GLY A 778 26.61 5.92 -16.29
C GLY A 778 25.49 6.80 -15.79
N VAL A 779 25.87 7.85 -15.05
CA VAL A 779 24.96 8.90 -14.59
C VAL A 779 25.27 10.17 -15.38
N TYR A 780 24.24 10.75 -15.97
CA TYR A 780 24.32 11.95 -16.82
C TYR A 780 23.41 13.03 -16.25
N CYS A 781 23.87 14.28 -16.29
CA CYS A 781 23.07 15.41 -15.80
C CYS A 781 22.85 16.45 -16.87
N PHE A 782 21.67 17.05 -16.82
CA PHE A 782 21.22 18.04 -17.78
C PHE A 782 20.63 19.24 -17.07
N ALA A 783 20.72 20.40 -17.72
CA ALA A 783 20.00 21.61 -17.35
C ALA A 783 19.14 22.07 -18.52
N LEU A 784 17.93 22.49 -18.24
CA LEU A 784 17.00 23.09 -19.18
C LEU A 784 16.81 24.55 -18.79
N GLU A 785 17.19 25.45 -19.70
CA GLU A 785 17.04 26.89 -19.57
C GLU A 785 16.20 27.46 -20.71
N SER A 786 15.72 28.70 -20.57
CA SER A 786 14.97 29.39 -21.61
C SER A 786 15.44 30.85 -21.72
N PRO A 787 15.71 31.35 -22.94
CA PRO A 787 15.98 32.77 -23.16
C PRO A 787 14.69 33.62 -23.16
N SER A 788 13.51 33.01 -23.12
CA SER A 788 12.21 33.68 -23.19
C SER A 788 11.67 34.01 -21.80
N SER A 789 11.15 35.22 -21.60
CA SER A 789 10.39 35.59 -20.39
C SER A 789 8.95 35.08 -20.38
N ASN A 790 8.48 34.48 -21.49
CA ASN A 790 7.29 33.66 -21.51
C ASN A 790 7.72 32.23 -21.18
N GLY A 791 7.73 31.88 -19.90
CA GLY A 791 8.22 30.60 -19.41
C GLY A 791 7.32 29.41 -19.78
N VAL A 792 7.91 28.23 -19.85
CA VAL A 792 7.21 26.95 -20.05
C VAL A 792 7.12 26.20 -18.73
N ARG A 793 6.05 25.43 -18.54
CA ARG A 793 5.92 24.50 -17.41
C ARG A 793 5.85 23.07 -17.90
N TYR A 794 6.81 22.24 -17.51
CA TYR A 794 6.79 20.80 -17.72
C TYR A 794 6.33 20.07 -16.46
N ASN A 795 5.78 18.88 -16.62
CA ASN A 795 5.53 17.98 -15.49
C ASN A 795 6.87 17.42 -14.96
N SER A 796 7.03 17.36 -13.63
CA SER A 796 8.19 16.74 -12.98
C SER A 796 7.97 15.25 -12.71
N ARG A 797 8.93 14.57 -12.07
CA ARG A 797 8.77 13.19 -11.58
C ARG A 797 7.68 13.06 -10.51
N GLU A 798 7.41 14.12 -9.76
CA GLU A 798 6.36 14.21 -8.75
C GLU A 798 4.97 14.48 -9.37
N ALA A 799 4.87 14.69 -10.68
CA ALA A 799 3.59 14.81 -11.35
C ALA A 799 2.83 13.46 -11.34
N ALA A 800 1.50 13.51 -11.22
CA ALA A 800 0.65 12.31 -11.25
C ALA A 800 0.66 11.61 -12.63
N THR A 801 0.79 12.36 -13.71
CA THR A 801 0.82 11.84 -15.10
C THR A 801 1.78 12.67 -15.95
N GLY A 802 2.40 12.03 -16.94
CA GLY A 802 3.25 12.73 -17.90
C GLY A 802 4.63 13.05 -17.34
N GLN A 803 5.14 12.21 -16.42
CA GLN A 803 6.46 12.36 -15.82
C GLN A 803 7.57 12.31 -16.90
N PRO A 804 8.73 12.93 -16.65
CA PRO A 804 9.88 12.83 -17.53
C PRO A 804 10.26 11.38 -17.84
N GLN A 805 10.48 11.08 -19.10
CA GLN A 805 10.91 9.76 -19.57
C GLN A 805 12.25 9.86 -20.27
N PHE A 806 13.12 8.87 -20.08
CA PHE A 806 14.36 8.75 -20.83
C PHE A 806 14.28 7.56 -21.78
N ILE A 807 14.37 7.84 -23.07
CA ILE A 807 14.23 6.83 -24.12
C ILE A 807 15.61 6.63 -24.74
N ILE A 808 16.13 5.41 -24.70
CA ILE A 808 17.45 5.06 -25.26
C ILE A 808 17.33 3.90 -26.25
N ALA A 809 18.05 4.02 -27.35
CA ALA A 809 18.24 2.98 -28.36
C ALA A 809 19.74 2.73 -28.55
N VAL A 810 20.11 1.47 -28.72
CA VAL A 810 21.49 1.02 -28.94
C VAL A 810 21.57 0.18 -30.21
N GLY A 811 22.71 0.21 -30.90
CA GLY A 811 23.02 -0.64 -32.03
C GLY A 811 23.14 -2.10 -31.59
N GLY A 812 22.61 -3.01 -32.41
CA GLY A 812 22.57 -4.46 -32.17
C GLY A 812 23.95 -5.09 -32.12
#